data_AF-A0A7C7R4S0-F1
#
_entry.id   AF-A0A7C7R4S0-F1
#
_cell.length_a   1.000
_cell.length_b   1.000
_cell.length_c   1.000
_cell.angle_alpha   90.00
_cell.angle_beta   90.00
_cell.angle_gamma   90.00
#
_symmetry.space_group_name_H-M   'P 1'
#
loop_
_entity.id
_entity.type
_entity.pdbx_description
1 polymer ?
#
loop_
_entity_poly.entity_id
_entity_poly.type
_entity_poly.pdbx_seq_one_letter_code
_entity_poly.pdbx_strand_id
1 'polypeptide(L)'
;MGTGNRTLGCAAMVLIVTGCLWGRPTSAGPGKQDEQTLTAGRAVLRAAGVHGGLVVHLGCGDGRLTAALHAGDSYLVHGLDGDGDNIREARRYIASLGLYGPVSVAQHGGRRLPYADNLVNLVVVTGEQWRWAGDELARILAPNGVAMIRGASVAAVASLAAAPCDLDGWTKLVKPWPEGIDQWTHFLHGPDNHAVAEDSVVGPPRHFQWIAEPRFSRSHDHLANVSAVVTAGGRLFAIVDMGSMAFVAASPRWRVVARDAFSGVLLWQREIPNWEYHLRDFRSGPADLARRLVAVGDRVYVTLGYDEPVSCLDAATGRTIRTYTGTDGTQEIVHWDEKLFLVTGQRQSSWPAEEAKRIVSQTGYRPPFERYTPPVVNKRVLAVDAASGETLWGIAGPEARDVMPCTLAVDAGRVYFQNAEAVVCADAATGQVKWKFPRPVQRRRLAWSTPTLVVHDGVVYSADRKAVETSGELFWIPSGGYHEYIRGDVGGELVALDAETGRRLWSCPAYEGFNAPVDIFITGGLLWTGRFAWGQDPGITEGRDPKTGEVVFRRPPDQQVIGRIGHARCHRFRATCKYLLLGRRGVEFVDIETGEMIANRFVRGNCQYGFLPANGLIYIPPHACACSVTDLLKWGFLALAPEGTHEGELLPSGDDALERGPAGQGTEGGERRAEGKGGGGEWAARQPAKDSQLSALDPRLPTVGPQRSTDWPTYRHDASRSGSTATDVPPRLRPAWSTSVGGKLTSPVSAAGVVLVADKDAHRIHALDAASGRQRWTYAAGGRIDSPPTVDRGRVLFGSADGWVYCLSLDDGRLVWRFRAAPRQRLIVVNEQLESAWPVSGSVLVLDEAAYFVAGRSSYLDDGMFFYKLDVANGRVLKSVKLEVEKEKRDRGGLSGGYLPDVLSAMGESVFLRSARFDRDLVPQPDKVPHLWSS
;
A
#
# COMPACT_ATOMS: atom_id res chain seq x y z
N MET A 1 -70.53 -7.98 31.60
CA MET A 1 -70.34 -9.11 30.68
C MET A 1 -68.83 -9.22 30.42
N GLY A 2 -68.01 -10.07 31.04
CA GLY A 2 -68.24 -11.25 31.85
C GLY A 2 -67.73 -12.51 31.14
N THR A 3 -66.86 -13.27 31.83
CA THR A 3 -66.26 -14.59 31.52
C THR A 3 -65.04 -14.59 30.58
N GLY A 4 -63.92 -15.27 30.87
CA GLY A 4 -63.53 -16.11 31.99
C GLY A 4 -62.18 -16.82 31.69
N ASN A 5 -61.38 -17.00 32.75
CA ASN A 5 -60.07 -17.66 32.84
C ASN A 5 -59.73 -18.80 31.86
N ARG A 6 -58.49 -18.77 31.33
CA ARG A 6 -57.50 -19.86 31.50
C ARG A 6 -56.07 -19.31 31.52
N THR A 7 -55.42 -19.45 32.66
CA THR A 7 -53.97 -19.41 32.86
C THR A 7 -53.32 -20.62 32.16
N LEU A 8 -52.31 -20.37 31.33
CA LEU A 8 -51.30 -21.35 30.93
C LEU A 8 -49.94 -20.67 31.08
N GLY A 9 -49.16 -21.15 32.04
CA GLY A 9 -47.78 -20.74 32.23
C GLY A 9 -46.97 -21.15 31.00
N CYS A 10 -46.29 -20.17 30.40
CA CYS A 10 -45.25 -20.44 29.43
C CYS A 10 -44.10 -21.15 30.15
N ALA A 11 -43.99 -22.45 29.92
CA ALA A 11 -42.79 -23.20 30.21
C ALA A 11 -41.60 -22.51 29.56
N ALA A 12 -40.58 -22.22 30.36
CA ALA A 12 -39.26 -21.86 29.88
C ALA A 12 -38.75 -23.01 28.98
N MET A 13 -38.87 -22.85 27.67
CA MET A 13 -38.03 -23.59 26.74
C MET A 13 -36.61 -23.06 26.90
N VAL A 14 -35.87 -23.72 27.79
CA VAL A 14 -34.41 -23.76 27.74
C VAL A 14 -34.07 -24.30 26.35
N LEU A 15 -33.76 -23.39 25.43
CA LEU A 15 -32.99 -23.72 24.24
C LEU A 15 -31.65 -24.22 24.76
N ILE A 16 -31.53 -25.54 24.91
CA ILE A 16 -30.25 -26.22 24.96
C ILE A 16 -29.65 -25.97 23.57
N VAL A 17 -28.92 -24.87 23.46
CA VAL A 17 -27.90 -24.71 22.44
C VAL A 17 -26.89 -25.80 22.77
N THR A 18 -27.05 -26.97 22.15
CA THR A 18 -25.93 -27.89 21.98
C THR A 18 -24.91 -27.13 21.15
N GLY A 19 -24.04 -26.40 21.85
CA GLY A 19 -22.80 -25.94 21.31
C GLY A 19 -22.04 -27.18 20.87
N CYS A 20 -22.11 -27.49 19.57
CA CYS A 20 -21.02 -28.20 18.94
C CYS A 20 -19.81 -27.26 19.09
N LEU A 21 -19.09 -27.46 20.19
CA LEU A 21 -17.71 -27.02 20.34
C LEU A 21 -16.96 -27.73 19.21
N TRP A 22 -16.75 -27.01 18.11
CA TRP A 22 -15.76 -27.38 17.13
C TRP A 22 -14.42 -27.32 17.87
N GLY A 23 -13.96 -28.48 18.33
CA GLY A 23 -12.60 -28.64 18.79
C GLY A 23 -11.69 -28.18 17.65
N ARG A 24 -11.01 -27.06 17.83
CA ARG A 24 -9.69 -26.90 17.21
C ARG A 24 -8.92 -28.17 17.55
N PRO A 25 -8.20 -28.80 16.62
CA PRO A 25 -7.29 -29.86 17.01
C PRO A 25 -6.41 -29.29 18.12
N THR A 26 -6.50 -29.88 19.31
CA THR A 26 -5.62 -29.55 20.41
C THR A 26 -4.22 -29.83 19.91
N SER A 27 -3.48 -28.79 19.53
CA SER A 27 -2.05 -28.90 19.34
C SER A 27 -1.52 -29.40 20.68
N ALA A 28 -0.81 -30.53 20.66
CA ALA A 28 0.03 -30.91 21.77
C ALA A 28 0.84 -29.67 22.16
N GLY A 29 0.91 -29.34 23.46
CA GLY A 29 1.73 -28.23 23.92
C GLY A 29 3.15 -28.37 23.37
N PRO A 30 3.85 -27.26 23.08
CA PRO A 30 5.20 -27.31 22.53
C PRO A 30 6.07 -28.24 23.40
N GLY A 31 6.84 -29.14 22.76
CA GLY A 31 7.80 -29.96 23.49
C GLY A 31 8.82 -29.07 24.20
N LYS A 32 9.53 -29.59 25.22
CA LYS A 32 10.54 -28.80 25.97
C LYS A 32 11.57 -28.09 25.07
N GLN A 33 11.92 -28.70 23.94
CA GLN A 33 12.85 -28.12 22.95
C GLN A 33 12.20 -26.97 22.14
N ASP A 34 10.90 -27.04 21.88
CA ASP A 34 10.15 -25.98 21.20
C ASP A 34 9.99 -24.76 22.14
N GLU A 35 9.76 -24.99 23.43
CA GLU A 35 9.66 -23.95 24.45
C GLU A 35 10.98 -23.17 24.64
N GLN A 36 12.12 -23.88 24.64
CA GLN A 36 13.45 -23.26 24.66
C GLN A 36 13.70 -22.43 23.39
N THR A 37 13.31 -22.92 22.22
CA THR A 37 13.49 -22.21 20.95
C THR A 37 12.63 -20.94 20.89
N LEU A 38 11.36 -21.03 21.33
CA LEU A 38 10.46 -19.88 21.43
C LEU A 38 11.02 -18.82 22.39
N THR A 39 11.62 -19.26 23.50
CA THR A 39 12.30 -18.37 24.45
C THR A 39 13.49 -17.68 23.82
N ALA A 40 14.31 -18.40 23.04
CA ALA A 40 15.45 -17.84 22.33
C ALA A 40 15.03 -16.80 21.27
N GLY A 41 14.01 -17.08 20.46
CA GLY A 41 13.48 -16.12 19.47
C GLY A 41 12.98 -14.82 20.13
N ARG A 42 12.22 -14.95 21.23
CA ARG A 42 11.77 -13.79 22.02
C ARG A 42 12.91 -13.01 22.66
N ALA A 43 13.99 -13.68 23.08
CA ALA A 43 15.17 -13.00 23.61
C ALA A 43 15.88 -12.18 22.54
N VAL A 44 16.05 -12.72 21.32
CA VAL A 44 16.63 -11.99 20.17
C VAL A 44 15.78 -10.77 19.82
N LEU A 45 14.46 -10.92 19.70
CA LEU A 45 13.56 -9.79 19.39
C LEU A 45 13.61 -8.69 20.46
N ARG A 46 13.64 -9.07 21.74
CA ARG A 46 13.75 -8.13 22.86
C ARG A 46 15.08 -7.36 22.81
N ALA A 47 16.21 -8.05 22.65
CA ALA A 47 17.52 -7.45 22.57
C ALA A 47 17.66 -6.54 21.32
N ALA A 48 17.03 -6.92 20.21
CA ALA A 48 16.96 -6.09 19.03
C ALA A 48 16.17 -4.80 19.27
N GLY A 49 15.07 -4.85 20.04
CA GLY A 49 14.17 -3.73 20.25
C GLY A 49 13.25 -3.45 19.05
N VAL A 50 13.05 -4.46 18.19
CA VAL A 50 12.22 -4.35 16.98
C VAL A 50 10.80 -4.86 17.27
N HIS A 51 9.81 -4.02 17.03
CA HIS A 51 8.40 -4.25 17.39
C HIS A 51 7.49 -4.72 16.23
N GLY A 52 8.10 -5.13 15.12
CA GLY A 52 7.41 -5.64 13.94
C GLY A 52 8.21 -5.35 12.67
N GLY A 53 7.61 -5.62 11.51
CA GLY A 53 8.25 -5.44 10.21
C GLY A 53 8.77 -6.75 9.61
N LEU A 54 9.64 -6.63 8.60
CA LEU A 54 10.29 -7.77 7.96
C LEU A 54 11.54 -8.20 8.74
N VAL A 55 11.58 -9.48 9.12
CA VAL A 55 12.70 -10.15 9.77
C VAL A 55 13.35 -11.13 8.80
N VAL A 56 14.67 -11.08 8.68
CA VAL A 56 15.45 -12.00 7.85
C VAL A 56 16.39 -12.82 8.73
N HIS A 57 16.37 -14.14 8.59
CA HIS A 57 17.26 -15.04 9.33
C HIS A 57 18.26 -15.71 8.37
N LEU A 58 19.54 -15.34 8.45
CA LEU A 58 20.63 -15.91 7.65
C LEU A 58 21.30 -17.09 8.38
N GLY A 59 21.33 -18.26 7.73
CA GLY A 59 21.75 -19.52 8.34
C GLY A 59 20.59 -20.21 9.05
N CYS A 60 19.45 -20.32 8.37
CA CYS A 60 18.20 -20.67 9.02
C CYS A 60 18.11 -22.13 9.53
N GLY A 61 18.97 -23.03 9.05
CA GLY A 61 19.09 -24.41 9.53
C GLY A 61 17.76 -25.16 9.43
N ASP A 62 17.33 -25.78 10.54
CA ASP A 62 16.08 -26.53 10.65
C ASP A 62 14.81 -25.65 10.73
N GLY A 63 14.96 -24.33 10.67
CA GLY A 63 13.85 -23.38 10.68
C GLY A 63 13.21 -23.13 12.05
N ARG A 64 13.69 -23.74 13.15
CA ARG A 64 13.08 -23.57 14.48
C ARG A 64 13.18 -22.15 15.00
N LEU A 65 14.39 -21.57 14.96
CA LEU A 65 14.59 -20.16 15.33
C LEU A 65 13.84 -19.22 14.37
N THR A 66 13.83 -19.54 13.06
CA THR A 66 13.07 -18.76 12.06
C THR A 66 11.59 -18.68 12.41
N ALA A 67 10.96 -19.81 12.76
CA ALA A 67 9.57 -19.83 13.20
C ALA A 67 9.39 -19.06 14.52
N ALA A 68 10.34 -19.17 15.46
CA ALA A 68 10.27 -18.47 16.75
C ALA A 68 10.42 -16.94 16.64
N LEU A 69 11.03 -16.43 15.56
CA LEU A 69 11.12 -14.99 15.28
C LEU A 69 9.78 -14.40 14.81
N HIS A 70 8.80 -15.22 14.44
CA HIS A 70 7.44 -14.79 14.18
C HIS A 70 6.66 -14.70 15.50
N ALA A 71 6.83 -13.59 16.21
CA ALA A 71 6.17 -13.36 17.50
C ALA A 71 4.68 -13.00 17.41
N GLY A 72 4.18 -12.74 16.20
CA GLY A 72 2.79 -12.43 15.90
C GLY A 72 2.63 -11.80 14.52
N ASP A 73 1.41 -11.41 14.18
CA ASP A 73 1.04 -10.87 12.85
C ASP A 73 1.79 -9.58 12.47
N SER A 74 2.42 -8.90 13.43
CA SER A 74 3.27 -7.73 13.17
C SER A 74 4.65 -8.07 12.60
N TYR A 75 5.02 -9.35 12.52
CA TYR A 75 6.30 -9.82 12.03
C TYR A 75 6.14 -10.71 10.80
N LEU A 76 6.74 -10.32 9.68
CA LEU A 76 6.92 -11.19 8.52
C LEU A 76 8.34 -11.77 8.56
N VAL A 77 8.53 -13.08 8.42
CA VAL A 77 9.86 -13.71 8.60
C VAL A 77 10.29 -14.48 7.36
N HIS A 78 11.51 -14.24 6.90
CA HIS A 78 12.14 -14.99 5.81
C HIS A 78 13.49 -15.57 6.23
N GLY A 79 13.63 -16.89 6.20
CA GLY A 79 14.90 -17.58 6.46
C GLY A 79 15.66 -17.91 5.17
N LEU A 80 16.97 -17.65 5.16
CA LEU A 80 17.87 -18.00 4.07
C LEU A 80 18.93 -19.00 4.54
N ASP A 81 19.21 -20.01 3.72
CA ASP A 81 20.29 -20.97 3.95
C ASP A 81 20.93 -21.39 2.62
N GLY A 82 22.23 -21.67 2.65
CA GLY A 82 22.96 -22.13 1.47
C GLY A 82 22.71 -23.61 1.19
N ASP A 83 22.43 -24.39 2.24
CA ASP A 83 22.18 -25.83 2.15
C ASP A 83 20.71 -26.11 1.81
N GLY A 84 20.49 -26.82 0.71
CA GLY A 84 19.16 -27.24 0.30
C GLY A 84 18.50 -28.15 1.34
N ASP A 85 19.26 -28.96 2.08
CA ASP A 85 18.76 -29.92 3.06
C ASP A 85 18.13 -29.22 4.27
N ASN A 86 18.81 -28.19 4.76
CA ASN A 86 18.30 -27.27 5.80
C ASN A 86 16.96 -26.65 5.37
N ILE A 87 16.90 -26.13 4.14
CA ILE A 87 15.65 -25.56 3.59
C ILE A 87 14.52 -26.58 3.58
N ARG A 88 14.79 -27.85 3.24
CA ARG A 88 13.76 -28.91 3.26
C ARG A 88 13.23 -29.18 4.66
N GLU A 89 14.12 -29.21 5.65
CA GLU A 89 13.74 -29.42 7.04
C GLU A 89 12.96 -28.22 7.59
N ALA A 90 13.45 -27.00 7.37
CA ALA A 90 12.78 -25.77 7.75
C ALA A 90 11.36 -25.67 7.17
N ARG A 91 11.18 -25.97 5.87
CA ARG A 91 9.84 -25.96 5.24
C ARG A 91 8.89 -26.95 5.91
N ARG A 92 9.35 -28.17 6.19
CA ARG A 92 8.54 -29.20 6.86
C ARG A 92 8.14 -28.76 8.27
N TYR A 93 9.08 -28.21 9.03
CA TYR A 93 8.82 -27.74 10.38
C TYR A 93 7.85 -26.55 10.39
N ILE A 94 8.10 -25.50 9.62
CA ILE A 94 7.23 -24.31 9.54
C ILE A 94 5.82 -24.70 9.07
N ALA A 95 5.71 -25.58 8.06
CA ALA A 95 4.41 -26.06 7.59
C ALA A 95 3.67 -26.87 8.66
N SER A 96 4.37 -27.65 9.49
CA SER A 96 3.74 -28.40 10.59
C SER A 96 3.11 -27.50 11.66
N LEU A 97 3.57 -26.25 11.76
CA LEU A 97 3.01 -25.22 12.65
C LEU A 97 1.88 -24.42 12.00
N GLY A 98 1.60 -24.61 10.70
CA GLY A 98 0.64 -23.79 9.96
C GLY A 98 1.08 -22.35 9.74
N LEU A 99 2.39 -22.07 9.79
CA LEU A 99 2.96 -20.72 9.71
C LEU A 99 3.51 -20.37 8.31
N TYR A 100 3.38 -21.27 7.34
CA TYR A 100 3.94 -21.05 6.01
C TYR A 100 3.21 -19.89 5.30
N GLY A 101 3.98 -18.94 4.75
CA GLY A 101 3.48 -17.67 4.22
C GLY A 101 3.99 -16.51 5.06
N PRO A 102 3.43 -16.27 6.27
CA PRO A 102 4.00 -15.34 7.27
C PRO A 102 5.44 -15.70 7.70
N VAL A 103 5.77 -16.99 7.65
CA VAL A 103 7.14 -17.49 7.76
C VAL A 103 7.47 -18.27 6.50
N SER A 104 8.52 -17.89 5.79
CA SER A 104 8.97 -18.58 4.59
C SER A 104 10.47 -18.83 4.63
N VAL A 105 10.95 -19.76 3.79
CA VAL A 105 12.38 -20.02 3.65
C VAL A 105 12.78 -20.27 2.20
N ALA A 106 13.94 -19.77 1.82
CA ALA A 106 14.50 -19.93 0.49
C ALA A 106 15.98 -20.28 0.55
N GLN A 107 16.42 -21.10 -0.41
CA GLN A 107 17.84 -21.36 -0.58
C GLN A 107 18.52 -20.13 -1.18
N HIS A 108 19.60 -19.69 -0.57
CA HIS A 108 20.42 -18.59 -1.06
C HIS A 108 21.85 -18.80 -0.56
N GLY A 109 22.84 -18.59 -1.41
CA GLY A 109 24.26 -18.66 -1.04
C GLY A 109 25.09 -17.51 -1.63
N GLY A 110 24.43 -16.53 -2.24
CA GLY A 110 25.08 -15.40 -2.90
C GLY A 110 25.50 -14.31 -1.92
N ARG A 111 26.42 -13.45 -2.38
CA ARG A 111 26.83 -12.25 -1.62
C ARG A 111 25.82 -11.09 -1.69
N ARG A 112 24.84 -11.18 -2.57
CA ARG A 112 23.82 -10.16 -2.80
C ARG A 112 22.48 -10.73 -2.37
N LEU A 113 21.97 -10.27 -1.24
CA LEU A 113 20.69 -10.68 -0.68
C LEU A 113 19.54 -10.17 -1.57
N PRO A 114 18.46 -10.95 -1.72
CA PRO A 114 17.45 -10.71 -2.75
C PRO A 114 16.43 -9.65 -2.37
N TYR A 115 16.74 -8.68 -1.48
CA TYR A 115 15.75 -7.71 -0.98
C TYR A 115 15.91 -6.35 -1.64
N ALA A 116 14.80 -5.63 -1.79
CA ALA A 116 14.82 -4.20 -2.07
C ALA A 116 15.61 -3.44 -1.01
N ASP A 117 16.18 -2.29 -1.40
CA ASP A 117 16.89 -1.41 -0.49
C ASP A 117 15.96 -0.95 0.65
N ASN A 118 16.53 -0.80 1.84
CA ASN A 118 15.82 -0.36 3.05
C ASN A 118 14.61 -1.22 3.47
N LEU A 119 14.45 -2.45 2.98
CA LEU A 119 13.23 -3.24 3.21
C LEU A 119 13.17 -3.94 4.57
N VAL A 120 14.30 -4.26 5.20
CA VAL A 120 14.38 -5.22 6.32
C VAL A 120 14.52 -4.50 7.66
N ASN A 121 13.66 -4.83 8.63
CA ASN A 121 13.70 -4.21 9.96
C ASN A 121 14.68 -4.93 10.91
N LEU A 122 14.80 -6.24 10.79
CA LEU A 122 15.72 -7.05 11.59
C LEU A 122 16.40 -8.12 10.74
N VAL A 123 17.73 -8.18 10.79
CA VAL A 123 18.50 -9.31 10.27
C VAL A 123 19.10 -10.09 11.44
N VAL A 124 18.87 -11.39 11.49
CA VAL A 124 19.47 -12.32 12.45
C VAL A 124 20.48 -13.18 11.69
N VAL A 125 21.74 -13.17 12.12
CA VAL A 125 22.82 -13.92 11.48
C VAL A 125 23.36 -14.96 12.44
N THR A 126 23.17 -16.24 12.11
CA THR A 126 23.63 -17.38 12.93
C THR A 126 24.70 -18.22 12.25
N GLY A 127 24.73 -18.25 10.90
CA GLY A 127 25.75 -18.97 10.15
C GLY A 127 27.03 -18.15 9.93
N GLU A 128 28.19 -18.74 10.21
CA GLU A 128 29.50 -18.08 10.02
C GLU A 128 29.77 -17.70 8.56
N GLN A 129 29.22 -18.47 7.63
CA GLN A 129 29.32 -18.24 6.19
C GLN A 129 28.65 -16.94 5.73
N TRP A 130 27.86 -16.27 6.57
CA TRP A 130 27.15 -15.03 6.25
C TRP A 130 27.78 -13.78 6.85
N ARG A 131 28.89 -13.92 7.60
CA ARG A 131 29.56 -12.78 8.26
C ARG A 131 30.17 -11.75 7.31
N TRP A 132 30.25 -12.05 6.00
CA TRP A 132 30.69 -11.12 4.97
C TRP A 132 29.68 -10.02 4.64
N ALA A 133 28.44 -10.09 5.15
CA ALA A 133 27.31 -9.30 4.67
C ALA A 133 27.32 -7.81 5.08
N GLY A 134 28.35 -7.26 5.73
CA GLY A 134 28.29 -5.93 6.36
C GLY A 134 27.71 -4.78 5.50
N ASP A 135 28.29 -4.48 4.32
CA ASP A 135 27.76 -3.44 3.42
C ASP A 135 26.37 -3.81 2.88
N GLU A 136 26.16 -5.09 2.63
CA GLU A 136 24.89 -5.61 2.12
C GLU A 136 23.77 -5.53 3.17
N LEU A 137 24.08 -5.74 4.45
CA LEU A 137 23.18 -5.52 5.59
C LEU A 137 22.80 -4.05 5.64
N ALA A 138 23.74 -3.13 5.47
CA ALA A 138 23.45 -1.71 5.44
C ALA A 138 22.53 -1.34 4.26
N ARG A 139 22.66 -2.00 3.10
CA ARG A 139 21.76 -1.78 1.96
C ARG A 139 20.32 -2.23 2.25
N ILE A 140 20.15 -3.44 2.78
CA ILE A 140 18.80 -4.02 2.96
C ILE A 140 18.10 -3.54 4.23
N LEU A 141 18.84 -3.16 5.27
CA LEU A 141 18.24 -2.69 6.51
C LEU A 141 17.50 -1.37 6.28
N ALA A 142 16.27 -1.28 6.77
CA ALA A 142 15.54 -0.04 6.87
C ALA A 142 16.31 0.95 7.78
N PRO A 143 16.13 2.27 7.63
CA PRO A 143 16.52 3.23 8.66
C PRO A 143 16.06 2.80 10.06
N ASN A 144 16.96 2.86 11.05
CA ASN A 144 16.81 2.29 12.40
C ASN A 144 16.66 0.77 12.48
N GLY A 145 16.82 0.05 11.37
CA GLY A 145 16.86 -1.40 11.32
C GLY A 145 18.07 -1.98 12.03
N VAL A 146 17.93 -3.21 12.52
CA VAL A 146 18.90 -3.85 13.42
C VAL A 146 19.47 -5.12 12.79
N ALA A 147 20.78 -5.34 12.90
CA ALA A 147 21.40 -6.64 12.70
C ALA A 147 21.83 -7.25 14.03
N MET A 148 21.38 -8.46 14.30
CA MET A 148 21.76 -9.30 15.43
C MET A 148 22.66 -10.42 14.91
N ILE A 149 23.94 -10.41 15.28
CA ILE A 149 24.96 -11.35 14.77
C ILE A 149 25.46 -12.24 15.90
N ARG A 150 25.40 -13.56 15.73
CA ARG A 150 25.88 -14.54 16.71
C ARG A 150 27.40 -14.76 16.59
N GLY A 151 28.10 -14.67 17.71
CA GLY A 151 29.55 -14.88 17.80
C GLY A 151 30.39 -13.59 17.68
N ALA A 152 31.68 -13.74 17.40
CA ALA A 152 32.63 -12.63 17.37
C ALA A 152 32.28 -11.57 16.31
N SER A 153 32.48 -10.29 16.67
CA SER A 153 32.12 -9.11 15.90
C SER A 153 32.55 -9.21 14.42
N VAL A 154 31.62 -8.90 13.52
CA VAL A 154 31.98 -8.39 12.19
C VAL A 154 32.56 -7.00 12.43
N ALA A 155 33.67 -6.64 11.77
CA ALA A 155 34.18 -5.27 11.85
C ALA A 155 33.02 -4.31 11.54
N ALA A 156 32.83 -3.29 12.39
CA ALA A 156 31.81 -2.28 12.15
C ALA A 156 32.00 -1.75 10.73
N VAL A 157 30.96 -1.88 9.90
CA VAL A 157 30.95 -1.26 8.58
C VAL A 157 30.61 0.19 8.77
N ALA A 158 31.25 1.10 8.04
CA ALA A 158 31.10 2.55 8.23
C ALA A 158 29.64 3.04 8.25
N SER A 159 28.73 2.30 7.61
CA SER A 159 27.29 2.59 7.51
C SER A 159 26.42 1.98 8.61
N LEU A 160 26.97 1.17 9.53
CA LEU A 160 26.25 0.55 10.65
C LEU A 160 26.92 0.87 11.99
N ALA A 161 26.15 1.40 12.93
CA ALA A 161 26.65 1.75 14.26
C ALA A 161 26.51 0.57 15.22
N ALA A 162 27.56 0.29 16.00
CA ALA A 162 27.47 -0.67 17.11
C ALA A 162 26.56 -0.11 18.22
N ALA A 163 25.70 -0.96 18.79
CA ALA A 163 24.82 -0.60 19.89
C ALA A 163 24.95 -1.63 21.04
N PRO A 164 24.66 -1.24 22.30
CA PRO A 164 24.65 -2.17 23.41
C PRO A 164 23.71 -3.37 23.16
N CYS A 165 24.19 -4.57 23.47
CA CYS A 165 23.44 -5.80 23.38
C CYS A 165 23.42 -6.49 24.74
N ASP A 166 22.22 -6.74 25.26
CA ASP A 166 21.94 -7.41 26.54
C ASP A 166 21.81 -8.94 26.38
N LEU A 167 22.12 -9.48 25.20
CA LEU A 167 22.07 -10.90 24.90
C LEU A 167 23.49 -11.46 24.71
N ASP A 168 23.92 -12.30 25.64
CA ASP A 168 25.27 -12.86 25.65
C ASP A 168 25.61 -13.62 24.36
N GLY A 169 26.80 -13.33 23.82
CA GLY A 169 27.29 -13.94 22.58
C GLY A 169 26.69 -13.35 21.29
N TRP A 170 26.00 -12.21 21.38
CA TRP A 170 25.46 -11.49 20.23
C TRP A 170 26.05 -10.08 20.08
N THR A 171 26.23 -9.67 18.84
CA THR A 171 26.57 -8.29 18.46
C THR A 171 25.33 -7.63 17.88
N LYS A 172 25.01 -6.41 18.33
CA LYS A 172 23.93 -5.57 17.81
C LYS A 172 24.50 -4.42 17.00
N LEU A 173 24.10 -4.32 15.74
CA LEU A 173 24.38 -3.20 14.85
C LEU A 173 23.08 -2.52 14.45
N VAL A 174 23.08 -1.20 14.34
CA VAL A 174 21.90 -0.39 13.97
C VAL A 174 22.25 0.48 12.77
N LYS A 175 21.36 0.52 11.79
CA LYS A 175 21.46 1.46 10.68
C LYS A 175 20.97 2.84 11.12
N PRO A 176 21.82 3.89 11.07
CA PRO A 176 21.37 5.23 11.42
C PRO A 176 20.34 5.75 10.42
N TRP A 177 19.56 6.74 10.84
CA TRP A 177 18.67 7.46 9.94
C TRP A 177 19.48 8.25 8.91
N PRO A 178 19.26 8.08 7.59
CA PRO A 178 20.00 8.83 6.58
C PRO A 178 19.69 10.33 6.61
N GLU A 179 20.70 11.19 6.49
CA GLU A 179 20.54 12.66 6.55
C GLU A 179 19.61 13.22 5.47
N GLY A 180 19.60 12.63 4.28
CA GLY A 180 18.82 13.13 3.14
C GLY A 180 17.34 12.72 3.12
N ILE A 181 16.86 11.98 4.13
CA ILE A 181 15.51 11.44 4.21
C ILE A 181 14.72 12.13 5.32
N ASP A 182 13.51 12.58 5.01
CA ASP A 182 12.65 13.31 5.93
C ASP A 182 11.36 12.55 6.26
N GLN A 183 10.72 12.90 7.36
CA GLN A 183 9.44 12.34 7.81
C GLN A 183 8.31 13.35 7.61
N TRP A 184 7.06 12.94 7.83
CA TRP A 184 5.90 13.81 7.58
C TRP A 184 4.89 13.66 8.72
N THR A 185 5.13 14.41 9.78
CA THR A 185 4.50 14.23 11.10
C THR A 185 3.06 14.71 11.17
N HIS A 186 2.68 15.68 10.33
CA HIS A 186 1.37 16.33 10.27
C HIS A 186 0.76 16.25 8.86
N PHE A 187 -0.51 16.62 8.67
CA PHE A 187 -1.14 16.64 7.33
C PHE A 187 -0.31 17.43 6.29
N LEU A 188 0.18 18.61 6.67
CA LEU A 188 0.99 19.50 5.84
C LEU A 188 2.44 19.52 6.32
N HIS A 189 3.03 18.32 6.49
CA HIS A 189 4.40 18.03 6.93
C HIS A 189 4.66 18.37 8.40
N GLY A 190 4.67 19.66 8.74
CA GLY A 190 5.03 20.17 10.05
C GLY A 190 3.91 20.95 10.76
N PRO A 191 4.22 21.48 11.96
CA PRO A 191 3.29 22.32 12.73
C PRO A 191 3.04 23.69 12.10
N ASP A 192 3.86 24.10 11.15
CA ASP A 192 3.87 25.38 10.44
C ASP A 192 2.96 25.40 9.19
N ASN A 193 2.31 24.27 8.88
CA ASN A 193 1.48 24.02 7.70
C ASN A 193 2.21 24.13 6.35
N HIS A 194 3.54 24.09 6.37
CA HIS A 194 4.38 24.17 5.17
C HIS A 194 4.47 22.80 4.51
N ALA A 195 3.69 22.56 3.45
CA ALA A 195 3.58 21.24 2.80
C ALA A 195 4.80 20.86 1.93
N VAL A 196 6.00 20.95 2.49
CA VAL A 196 7.29 20.69 1.86
C VAL A 196 8.10 19.77 2.77
N ALA A 197 8.53 18.62 2.25
CA ALA A 197 9.49 17.78 2.95
C ALA A 197 10.91 18.24 2.68
N GLU A 198 11.78 18.19 3.69
CA GLU A 198 13.24 18.34 3.54
C GLU A 198 13.88 17.03 3.02
N ASP A 199 13.13 16.27 2.22
CA ASP A 199 13.55 14.99 1.66
C ASP A 199 14.22 15.19 0.30
N SER A 200 15.51 14.88 0.26
CA SER A 200 16.35 14.97 -0.94
C SER A 200 16.41 13.65 -1.73
N VAL A 201 15.84 12.56 -1.20
CA VAL A 201 15.87 11.24 -1.82
C VAL A 201 14.60 11.00 -2.63
N VAL A 202 13.44 11.47 -2.16
CA VAL A 202 12.17 11.37 -2.91
C VAL A 202 12.34 11.89 -4.34
N GLY A 203 11.99 11.05 -5.31
CA GLY A 203 12.08 11.35 -6.73
C GLY A 203 11.05 10.58 -7.56
N PRO A 204 11.06 10.77 -8.89
CA PRO A 204 10.15 10.08 -9.79
C PRO A 204 10.16 8.57 -9.57
N PRO A 205 9.00 7.91 -9.38
CA PRO A 205 8.95 6.50 -9.03
C PRO A 205 9.51 5.62 -10.15
N ARG A 206 10.36 4.65 -9.77
CA ARG A 206 10.97 3.65 -10.65
C ARG A 206 10.77 2.22 -10.17
N HIS A 207 10.58 2.02 -8.87
CA HIS A 207 10.40 0.68 -8.29
C HIS A 207 9.20 0.63 -7.35
N PHE A 208 8.54 -0.53 -7.29
CA PHE A 208 7.70 -0.84 -6.12
C PHE A 208 8.59 -1.07 -4.90
N GLN A 209 8.26 -0.46 -3.76
CA GLN A 209 8.85 -0.77 -2.46
C GLN A 209 8.01 -1.82 -1.73
N TRP A 210 6.70 -1.55 -1.60
CA TRP A 210 5.73 -2.50 -1.07
C TRP A 210 4.31 -2.18 -1.55
N ILE A 211 3.42 -3.17 -1.40
CA ILE A 211 1.99 -3.08 -1.74
C ILE A 211 1.17 -3.64 -0.57
N ALA A 212 0.14 -2.92 -0.13
CA ALA A 212 -0.65 -3.30 1.04
C ALA A 212 -2.15 -3.04 0.89
N GLU A 213 -2.94 -3.56 1.84
CA GLU A 213 -4.38 -3.32 1.94
C GLU A 213 -4.72 -1.92 2.49
N PRO A 214 -5.90 -1.35 2.14
CA PRO A 214 -6.96 -1.96 1.32
C PRO A 214 -6.64 -1.94 -0.17
N ARG A 215 -7.02 -3.00 -0.90
CA ARG A 215 -6.67 -3.19 -2.31
C ARG A 215 -7.32 -2.18 -3.26
N PHE A 216 -8.50 -1.67 -2.94
CA PHE A 216 -9.12 -0.62 -3.75
C PHE A 216 -9.85 0.38 -2.85
N SER A 217 -10.16 1.54 -3.43
CA SER A 217 -11.07 2.51 -2.80
C SER A 217 -12.53 2.12 -3.07
N ARG A 218 -13.46 2.48 -2.18
CA ARG A 218 -14.87 2.02 -2.23
C ARG A 218 -15.67 2.73 -3.31
N SER A 219 -15.40 4.01 -3.56
CA SER A 219 -16.13 4.78 -4.57
C SER A 219 -15.37 6.00 -5.03
N HIS A 220 -15.61 6.39 -6.29
CA HIS A 220 -15.20 7.70 -6.80
C HIS A 220 -16.19 8.80 -6.42
N ASP A 221 -17.47 8.45 -6.26
CA ASP A 221 -18.58 9.40 -6.14
C ASP A 221 -18.90 9.79 -4.70
N HIS A 222 -18.14 9.26 -3.72
CA HIS A 222 -18.40 9.46 -2.29
C HIS A 222 -17.15 9.89 -1.51
N LEU A 223 -17.26 9.92 -0.17
CA LEU A 223 -16.13 10.26 0.71
C LEU A 223 -14.95 9.33 0.43
N ALA A 224 -13.76 9.91 0.37
CA ALA A 224 -12.55 9.16 0.11
C ALA A 224 -12.24 8.18 1.25
N ASN A 225 -11.82 6.95 0.92
CA ASN A 225 -11.54 5.91 1.90
C ASN A 225 -10.40 6.24 2.87
N VAL A 226 -9.50 7.15 2.52
CA VAL A 226 -8.36 7.54 3.38
C VAL A 226 -8.52 9.00 3.74
N SER A 227 -8.65 9.27 5.05
CA SER A 227 -8.81 10.62 5.59
C SER A 227 -7.47 11.30 5.87
N ALA A 228 -6.49 10.54 6.37
CA ALA A 228 -5.19 11.06 6.80
C ALA A 228 -4.11 10.01 6.61
N VAL A 229 -2.87 10.46 6.33
CA VAL A 229 -1.64 9.66 6.38
C VAL A 229 -0.52 10.54 6.93
N VAL A 230 0.30 10.03 7.84
CA VAL A 230 1.50 10.67 8.39
C VAL A 230 2.57 9.61 8.64
N THR A 231 3.84 10.03 8.78
CA THR A 231 4.96 9.14 9.12
C THR A 231 5.74 9.67 10.31
N ALA A 232 6.19 8.76 11.18
CA ALA A 232 7.10 9.06 12.28
C ALA A 232 7.90 7.81 12.69
N GLY A 233 9.20 7.98 12.97
CA GLY A 233 10.05 6.92 13.52
C GLY A 233 10.12 5.65 12.66
N GLY A 234 10.09 5.79 11.33
CA GLY A 234 10.06 4.66 10.39
C GLY A 234 8.72 3.94 10.29
N ARG A 235 7.62 4.53 10.80
CA ARG A 235 6.26 3.98 10.74
C ARG A 235 5.34 4.91 9.96
N LEU A 236 4.34 4.33 9.31
CA LEU A 236 3.28 5.03 8.58
C LEU A 236 1.95 4.81 9.30
N PHE A 237 1.24 5.90 9.55
CA PHE A 237 -0.06 5.88 10.20
C PHE A 237 -1.12 6.43 9.25
N ALA A 238 -2.28 5.77 9.17
CA ALA A 238 -3.37 6.21 8.33
C ALA A 238 -4.74 6.04 9.00
N ILE A 239 -5.69 6.94 8.70
CA ILE A 239 -7.11 6.74 8.99
C ILE A 239 -7.80 6.28 7.71
N VAL A 240 -8.28 5.03 7.72
CA VAL A 240 -8.77 4.34 6.51
C VAL A 240 -10.06 3.57 6.74
N ASP A 241 -10.98 3.63 5.77
CA ASP A 241 -12.18 2.80 5.68
C ASP A 241 -11.84 1.45 5.03
N MET A 242 -11.92 0.38 5.82
CA MET A 242 -11.72 -1.01 5.41
C MET A 242 -13.05 -1.73 5.10
N GLY A 243 -14.12 -0.97 4.86
CA GLY A 243 -15.45 -1.46 4.49
C GLY A 243 -15.47 -2.20 3.15
N SER A 244 -16.51 -3.00 2.94
CA SER A 244 -16.66 -3.77 1.69
C SER A 244 -16.79 -2.85 0.48
N MET A 245 -16.12 -3.21 -0.61
CA MET A 245 -16.22 -2.54 -1.91
C MET A 245 -17.31 -3.17 -2.79
N ALA A 246 -17.81 -4.36 -2.44
CA ALA A 246 -18.85 -5.03 -3.22
C ALA A 246 -20.19 -4.26 -3.20
N PHE A 247 -20.42 -3.48 -2.14
CA PHE A 247 -21.63 -2.68 -1.98
C PHE A 247 -21.26 -1.35 -1.32
N VAL A 248 -21.38 -0.25 -2.07
CA VAL A 248 -20.92 1.08 -1.64
C VAL A 248 -21.66 1.60 -0.41
N ALA A 249 -22.92 1.20 -0.20
CA ALA A 249 -23.72 1.57 0.97
C ALA A 249 -23.57 0.59 2.15
N ALA A 250 -22.67 -0.39 2.06
CA ALA A 250 -22.31 -1.22 3.21
C ALA A 250 -21.77 -0.34 4.35
N SER A 251 -21.93 -0.78 5.60
CA SER A 251 -21.39 -0.01 6.73
C SER A 251 -19.87 0.17 6.58
N PRO A 252 -19.34 1.39 6.83
CA PRO A 252 -17.90 1.63 6.78
C PRO A 252 -17.23 0.92 7.96
N ARG A 253 -15.93 0.65 7.83
CA ARG A 253 -15.09 0.06 8.88
C ARG A 253 -13.85 0.92 9.03
N TRP A 254 -14.02 2.10 9.62
CA TRP A 254 -12.94 3.05 9.84
C TRP A 254 -11.94 2.52 10.87
N ARG A 255 -10.66 2.70 10.57
CA ARG A 255 -9.56 2.26 11.42
C ARG A 255 -8.42 3.28 11.41
N VAL A 256 -7.74 3.43 12.54
CA VAL A 256 -6.35 3.88 12.56
C VAL A 256 -5.49 2.66 12.28
N VAL A 257 -4.62 2.75 11.28
CA VAL A 257 -3.73 1.67 10.86
C VAL A 257 -2.28 2.14 10.98
N ALA A 258 -1.43 1.32 11.58
CA ALA A 258 0.01 1.52 11.61
C ALA A 258 0.70 0.42 10.80
N ARG A 259 1.61 0.85 9.91
CA ARG A 259 2.47 -0.02 9.11
C ARG A 259 3.92 0.38 9.30
N ASP A 260 4.82 -0.57 9.12
CA ASP A 260 6.21 -0.22 8.90
C ASP A 260 6.33 0.59 7.58
N ALA A 261 7.08 1.68 7.60
CA ALA A 261 7.10 2.62 6.48
C ALA A 261 7.89 2.10 5.27
N PHE A 262 8.83 1.17 5.48
CA PHE A 262 9.76 0.70 4.45
C PHE A 262 9.46 -0.69 3.91
N SER A 263 8.81 -1.55 4.71
CA SER A 263 8.35 -2.89 4.35
C SER A 263 6.83 -2.96 4.17
N GLY A 264 6.07 -2.01 4.69
CA GLY A 264 4.61 -2.01 4.58
C GLY A 264 3.89 -3.03 5.46
N VAL A 265 4.62 -3.84 6.24
CA VAL A 265 4.05 -4.84 7.16
C VAL A 265 3.13 -4.16 8.17
N LEU A 266 1.94 -4.74 8.37
CA LEU A 266 0.96 -4.25 9.34
C LEU A 266 1.49 -4.42 10.76
N LEU A 267 1.60 -3.33 11.53
CA LEU A 267 2.04 -3.39 12.93
C LEU A 267 0.85 -3.55 13.88
N TRP A 268 -0.15 -2.70 13.71
CA TRP A 268 -1.40 -2.75 14.47
C TRP A 268 -2.49 -1.96 13.76
N GLN A 269 -3.73 -2.19 14.17
CA GLN A 269 -4.87 -1.41 13.72
C GLN A 269 -5.90 -1.28 14.85
N ARG A 270 -6.61 -0.16 14.89
CA ARG A 270 -7.65 0.13 15.87
C ARG A 270 -8.91 0.62 15.19
N GLU A 271 -10.06 0.10 15.61
CA GLU A 271 -11.34 0.54 15.08
C GLU A 271 -11.71 1.95 15.55
N ILE A 272 -12.34 2.70 14.66
CA ILE A 272 -12.94 4.01 14.90
C ILE A 272 -14.43 3.85 14.59
N PRO A 273 -15.27 3.48 15.57
CA PRO A 273 -16.66 3.13 15.30
C PRO A 273 -17.47 4.32 14.77
N ASN A 274 -17.17 5.53 15.27
CA ASN A 274 -17.89 6.76 14.96
C ASN A 274 -16.97 7.73 14.22
N TRP A 275 -16.83 7.59 12.90
CA TRP A 275 -16.16 8.58 12.05
C TRP A 275 -17.19 9.39 11.23
N GLU A 276 -16.76 9.99 10.13
CA GLU A 276 -17.66 10.72 9.22
C GLU A 276 -18.47 9.78 8.31
N TYR A 277 -19.64 10.26 7.89
CA TYR A 277 -20.55 9.53 7.02
C TYR A 277 -19.96 9.31 5.61
N HIS A 278 -19.78 8.04 5.24
CA HIS A 278 -19.08 7.67 4.01
C HIS A 278 -19.84 7.97 2.70
N LEU A 279 -21.18 8.06 2.70
CA LEU A 279 -21.99 8.34 1.49
C LEU A 279 -22.21 9.84 1.24
N ARG A 280 -21.29 10.70 1.69
CA ARG A 280 -21.24 12.10 1.24
C ARG A 280 -21.20 12.18 -0.28
N ASP A 281 -21.73 13.26 -0.85
CA ASP A 281 -21.65 13.51 -2.29
C ASP A 281 -20.20 13.69 -2.75
N PHE A 282 -20.00 13.61 -4.05
CA PHE A 282 -18.71 13.70 -4.71
C PHE A 282 -17.79 14.77 -4.13
N ARG A 283 -16.67 14.33 -3.54
CA ARG A 283 -15.59 15.21 -3.03
C ARG A 283 -16.05 16.25 -2.00
N SER A 284 -17.06 15.93 -1.21
CA SER A 284 -17.65 16.86 -0.23
C SER A 284 -17.27 16.56 1.23
N GLY A 285 -16.23 15.78 1.50
CA GLY A 285 -15.74 15.53 2.86
C GLY A 285 -15.27 16.81 3.58
N PRO A 286 -15.43 16.93 4.91
CA PRO A 286 -14.92 18.07 5.68
C PRO A 286 -13.41 18.25 5.49
N ALA A 287 -12.97 19.51 5.35
CA ALA A 287 -11.55 19.83 5.13
C ALA A 287 -10.64 19.42 6.31
N ASP A 288 -11.19 19.40 7.54
CA ASP A 288 -10.47 19.09 8.77
C ASP A 288 -10.16 17.60 8.99
N LEU A 289 -10.72 16.68 8.19
CA LEU A 289 -10.54 15.23 8.41
C LEU A 289 -9.07 14.79 8.50
N ALA A 290 -8.21 15.39 7.69
CA ALA A 290 -6.79 15.07 7.67
C ALA A 290 -6.01 15.61 8.89
N ARG A 291 -6.58 16.58 9.61
CA ARG A 291 -5.93 17.31 10.73
C ARG A 291 -6.11 16.62 12.09
N ARG A 292 -6.72 15.43 12.12
CA ARG A 292 -6.98 14.62 13.33
C ARG A 292 -5.97 13.50 13.57
N LEU A 293 -4.87 13.48 12.81
CA LEU A 293 -3.80 12.48 12.96
C LEU A 293 -2.44 13.18 12.91
N VAL A 294 -1.68 13.05 13.98
CA VAL A 294 -0.30 13.55 14.12
C VAL A 294 0.56 12.44 14.69
N ALA A 295 1.78 12.27 14.19
CA ALA A 295 2.74 11.32 14.74
C ALA A 295 4.10 11.99 14.92
N VAL A 296 4.68 11.89 16.13
CA VAL A 296 5.98 12.49 16.46
C VAL A 296 6.76 11.50 17.33
N GLY A 297 7.97 11.12 16.88
CA GLY A 297 8.78 10.10 17.55
C GLY A 297 8.00 8.79 17.74
N ASP A 298 7.88 8.35 18.99
CA ASP A 298 7.15 7.12 19.37
C ASP A 298 5.71 7.37 19.86
N ARG A 299 5.12 8.53 19.53
CA ARG A 299 3.75 8.89 19.90
C ARG A 299 2.88 9.16 18.67
N VAL A 300 1.62 8.75 18.74
CA VAL A 300 0.58 9.10 17.76
C VAL A 300 -0.56 9.79 18.49
N TYR A 301 -0.90 11.00 18.08
CA TYR A 301 -2.02 11.79 18.58
C TYR A 301 -3.16 11.73 17.57
N VAL A 302 -4.31 11.21 18.01
CA VAL A 302 -5.46 10.96 17.13
C VAL A 302 -6.78 11.05 17.89
N THR A 303 -7.87 11.43 17.23
CA THR A 303 -9.21 11.24 17.79
C THR A 303 -9.73 9.85 17.38
N LEU A 304 -10.11 9.02 18.36
CA LEU A 304 -10.64 7.66 18.13
C LEU A 304 -12.16 7.66 17.84
N GLY A 305 -12.60 8.75 17.23
CA GLY A 305 -13.94 9.06 16.75
C GLY A 305 -13.96 10.51 16.25
N TYR A 306 -15.01 10.90 15.55
CA TYR A 306 -15.09 12.22 14.92
C TYR A 306 -15.21 13.34 15.96
N ASP A 307 -15.99 13.12 17.01
CA ASP A 307 -16.25 14.07 18.10
C ASP A 307 -15.57 13.65 19.43
N GLU A 308 -14.77 12.59 19.40
CA GLU A 308 -14.08 12.05 20.58
C GLU A 308 -12.86 12.91 20.97
N PRO A 309 -12.42 12.88 22.24
CA PRO A 309 -11.22 13.58 22.67
C PRO A 309 -9.95 13.02 22.03
N VAL A 310 -8.89 13.83 22.05
CA VAL A 310 -7.57 13.40 21.58
C VAL A 310 -7.07 12.25 22.44
N SER A 311 -6.48 11.24 21.80
CA SER A 311 -5.80 10.13 22.43
C SER A 311 -4.34 10.09 21.97
N CYS A 312 -3.41 9.92 22.91
CA CYS A 312 -2.03 9.57 22.66
C CYS A 312 -1.88 8.04 22.67
N LEU A 313 -1.40 7.50 21.56
CA LEU A 313 -1.12 6.09 21.38
C LEU A 313 0.38 5.85 21.32
N ASP A 314 0.82 4.71 21.82
CA ASP A 314 2.14 4.19 21.59
C ASP A 314 2.29 3.84 20.10
N ALA A 315 3.27 4.44 19.42
CA ALA A 315 3.44 4.30 17.97
C ALA A 315 3.70 2.86 17.52
N ALA A 316 4.38 2.06 18.36
CA ALA A 316 4.75 0.69 18.04
C ALA A 316 3.62 -0.31 18.26
N THR A 317 2.77 -0.10 19.27
CA THR A 317 1.77 -1.09 19.73
C THR A 317 0.31 -0.64 19.58
N GLY A 318 0.07 0.65 19.37
CA GLY A 318 -1.28 1.24 19.29
C GLY A 318 -2.00 1.34 20.63
N ARG A 319 -1.36 0.92 21.73
CA ARG A 319 -1.93 1.00 23.08
C ARG A 319 -2.14 2.47 23.45
N THR A 320 -3.32 2.79 23.98
CA THR A 320 -3.57 4.12 24.55
C THR A 320 -2.64 4.34 25.73
N ILE A 321 -1.82 5.39 25.64
CA ILE A 321 -1.02 5.89 26.76
C ILE A 321 -1.85 6.86 27.58
N ARG A 322 -2.58 7.75 26.89
CA ARG A 322 -3.38 8.80 27.52
C ARG A 322 -4.55 9.19 26.63
N THR A 323 -5.65 9.60 27.25
CA THR A 323 -6.73 10.36 26.62
C THR A 323 -6.78 11.74 27.27
N TYR A 324 -6.80 12.79 26.46
CA TYR A 324 -6.78 14.18 26.91
C TYR A 324 -8.21 14.65 27.19
N THR A 325 -8.65 14.53 28.43
CA THR A 325 -10.01 14.90 28.85
C THR A 325 -10.29 16.39 28.61
N GLY A 326 -11.50 16.74 28.15
CA GLY A 326 -11.88 18.12 27.86
C GLY A 326 -11.46 18.62 26.46
N THR A 327 -10.97 17.71 25.61
CA THR A 327 -10.61 17.97 24.21
C THR A 327 -11.62 17.36 23.22
N ASP A 328 -12.83 17.05 23.69
CA ASP A 328 -13.92 16.53 22.87
C ASP A 328 -14.24 17.46 21.69
N GLY A 329 -14.61 16.89 20.55
CA GLY A 329 -14.88 17.66 19.33
C GLY A 329 -13.64 18.33 18.73
N THR A 330 -12.45 17.75 18.94
CA THR A 330 -11.22 18.22 18.30
C THR A 330 -11.32 18.09 16.77
N GLN A 331 -11.07 19.21 16.08
CA GLN A 331 -11.01 19.31 14.62
C GLN A 331 -9.58 19.30 14.10
N GLU A 332 -8.64 19.91 14.82
CA GLU A 332 -7.24 20.01 14.42
C GLU A 332 -6.31 19.71 15.58
N ILE A 333 -5.25 18.97 15.29
CA ILE A 333 -4.16 18.65 16.21
C ILE A 333 -2.86 19.16 15.58
N VAL A 334 -2.09 19.93 16.35
CA VAL A 334 -0.72 20.33 16.02
C VAL A 334 0.16 20.01 17.23
N HIS A 335 1.29 19.35 17.00
CA HIS A 335 2.29 19.09 18.04
C HIS A 335 3.53 19.95 17.80
N TRP A 336 3.93 20.72 18.81
CA TRP A 336 5.15 21.52 18.80
C TRP A 336 5.69 21.67 20.22
N ASP A 337 6.99 21.45 20.41
CA ASP A 337 7.69 21.66 21.70
C ASP A 337 6.98 21.00 22.90
N GLU A 338 6.75 19.68 22.81
CA GLU A 338 6.06 18.85 23.83
C GLU A 338 4.64 19.31 24.20
N LYS A 339 4.02 20.16 23.36
CA LYS A 339 2.64 20.66 23.55
C LYS A 339 1.78 20.25 22.37
N LEU A 340 0.50 20.01 22.68
CA LEU A 340 -0.57 19.86 21.71
C LEU A 340 -1.34 21.17 21.63
N PHE A 341 -1.43 21.72 20.42
CA PHE A 341 -2.29 22.83 20.08
C PHE A 341 -3.50 22.29 19.35
N LEU A 342 -4.69 22.57 19.88
CA LEU A 342 -5.94 21.94 19.44
C LEU A 342 -6.96 22.98 19.03
N VAL A 343 -7.67 22.74 17.93
CA VAL A 343 -8.96 23.42 17.67
C VAL A 343 -10.07 22.48 18.11
N THR A 344 -10.82 22.83 19.15
CA THR A 344 -11.97 22.06 19.65
C THR A 344 -13.27 22.79 19.35
N GLY A 345 -14.39 22.09 19.21
CA GLY A 345 -15.71 22.73 19.17
C GLY A 345 -16.86 21.73 19.24
N GLN A 346 -18.09 22.23 19.38
CA GLN A 346 -19.29 21.41 19.56
C GLN A 346 -20.13 21.35 18.28
N ARG A 347 -20.38 20.15 17.77
CA ARG A 347 -21.25 19.95 16.60
C ARG A 347 -22.72 20.08 17.03
N GLN A 348 -23.46 20.99 16.41
CA GLN A 348 -24.87 21.25 16.80
C GLN A 348 -25.84 20.10 16.47
N SER A 349 -25.47 19.18 15.59
CA SER A 349 -26.21 17.93 15.40
C SER A 349 -25.27 16.80 14.98
N SER A 350 -25.29 15.69 15.73
CA SER A 350 -24.84 14.41 15.20
C SER A 350 -25.98 13.89 14.33
N TRP A 351 -25.85 13.88 13.00
CA TRP A 351 -26.75 13.04 12.21
C TRP A 351 -26.47 11.61 12.69
N PRO A 352 -27.41 10.90 13.33
CA PRO A 352 -27.13 9.54 13.74
C PRO A 352 -26.91 8.76 12.45
N ALA A 353 -25.76 8.12 12.29
CA ALA A 353 -25.47 7.29 11.13
C ALA A 353 -26.63 6.31 10.82
N GLU A 354 -27.37 5.90 11.85
CA GLU A 354 -28.59 5.07 11.77
C GLU A 354 -29.77 5.73 11.04
N GLU A 355 -29.99 7.04 11.18
CA GLU A 355 -31.08 7.72 10.48
C GLU A 355 -30.76 7.94 9.00
N ALA A 356 -29.49 8.25 8.68
CA ALA A 356 -29.01 8.28 7.30
C ALA A 356 -29.07 6.90 6.64
N LYS A 357 -28.64 5.84 7.35
CA LYS A 357 -28.82 4.43 6.92
C LYS A 357 -30.28 4.10 6.67
N ARG A 358 -31.19 4.48 7.59
CA ARG A 358 -32.63 4.22 7.44
C ARG A 358 -33.22 4.89 6.20
N ILE A 359 -32.92 6.16 5.97
CA ILE A 359 -33.44 6.92 4.83
C ILE A 359 -32.94 6.32 3.50
N VAL A 360 -31.63 6.10 3.36
CA VAL A 360 -31.05 5.56 2.11
C VAL A 360 -31.53 4.14 1.84
N SER A 361 -31.58 3.28 2.87
CA SER A 361 -32.02 1.89 2.72
C SER A 361 -33.50 1.74 2.37
N GLN A 362 -34.35 2.67 2.81
CA GLN A 362 -35.81 2.58 2.61
C GLN A 362 -36.31 3.24 1.31
N THR A 363 -35.58 4.23 0.78
CA THR A 363 -36.16 5.11 -0.25
C THR A 363 -35.33 5.22 -1.52
N GLY A 364 -34.05 4.79 -1.50
CA GLY A 364 -33.09 5.11 -2.57
C GLY A 364 -32.85 6.62 -2.76
N TYR A 365 -33.43 7.45 -1.88
CA TYR A 365 -33.40 8.89 -1.92
C TYR A 365 -32.08 9.39 -1.33
N ARG A 366 -31.35 10.18 -2.12
CA ARG A 366 -30.23 10.99 -1.63
C ARG A 366 -30.85 12.24 -1.01
N PRO A 367 -30.87 12.42 0.32
CA PRO A 367 -31.37 13.66 0.89
C PRO A 367 -30.56 14.82 0.29
N PRO A 368 -31.19 15.92 -0.15
CA PRO A 368 -30.47 17.07 -0.66
C PRO A 368 -29.55 17.60 0.43
N PHE A 369 -28.24 17.37 0.26
CA PHE A 369 -27.18 17.77 1.19
C PHE A 369 -27.05 19.30 1.31
N GLU A 370 -27.79 20.07 0.49
CA GLU A 370 -27.83 21.53 0.45
C GLU A 370 -28.16 22.22 1.79
N ARG A 371 -28.49 21.49 2.86
CA ARG A 371 -28.88 22.09 4.14
C ARG A 371 -28.04 21.75 5.38
N TYR A 372 -27.15 20.75 5.42
CA TYR A 372 -26.72 20.24 6.74
C TYR A 372 -25.30 19.62 6.82
N THR A 373 -24.21 20.37 6.57
CA THR A 373 -23.00 20.15 7.38
C THR A 373 -23.19 20.95 8.66
N PRO A 374 -23.51 20.31 9.81
CA PRO A 374 -23.86 21.02 11.03
C PRO A 374 -22.70 21.96 11.40
N PRO A 375 -22.96 23.25 11.68
CA PRO A 375 -21.90 24.14 12.10
C PRO A 375 -21.30 23.61 13.40
N VAL A 376 -19.97 23.67 13.48
CA VAL A 376 -19.28 23.45 14.74
C VAL A 376 -19.18 24.80 15.44
N VAL A 377 -19.87 24.91 16.56
CA VAL A 377 -19.97 26.14 17.36
C VAL A 377 -19.07 26.06 18.58
N ASN A 378 -18.97 27.17 19.31
CA ASN A 378 -18.18 27.27 20.55
C ASN A 378 -16.74 26.82 20.36
N LYS A 379 -16.14 27.14 19.20
CA LYS A 379 -14.77 26.74 18.92
C LYS A 379 -13.80 27.42 19.90
N ARG A 380 -12.75 26.69 20.26
CA ARG A 380 -11.66 27.13 21.15
C ARG A 380 -10.34 26.67 20.57
N VAL A 381 -9.30 27.46 20.81
CA VAL A 381 -7.90 27.04 20.60
C VAL A 381 -7.31 26.71 21.95
N LEU A 382 -6.81 25.50 22.15
CA LEU A 382 -6.22 25.05 23.42
C LEU A 382 -4.74 24.75 23.24
N ALA A 383 -3.95 24.99 24.27
CA ALA A 383 -2.66 24.32 24.43
C ALA A 383 -2.73 23.34 25.60
N VAL A 384 -2.26 22.14 25.36
CA VAL A 384 -2.25 21.03 26.30
C VAL A 384 -0.85 20.48 26.38
N ASP A 385 -0.33 20.27 27.58
CA ASP A 385 0.96 19.60 27.77
C ASP A 385 0.85 18.12 27.33
N ALA A 386 1.72 17.69 26.41
CA ALA A 386 1.57 16.37 25.78
C ALA A 386 1.83 15.24 26.79
N ALA A 387 2.72 15.44 27.77
CA ALA A 387 3.10 14.41 28.73
C ALA A 387 2.04 14.21 29.84
N SER A 388 1.62 15.30 30.49
CA SER A 388 0.68 15.32 31.62
C SER A 388 -0.78 15.33 31.17
N GLY A 389 -1.07 15.93 30.00
CA GLY A 389 -2.42 16.21 29.53
C GLY A 389 -3.10 17.40 30.20
N GLU A 390 -2.37 18.20 30.97
CA GLU A 390 -2.88 19.43 31.56
C GLU A 390 -3.16 20.48 30.47
N THR A 391 -4.34 21.10 30.51
CA THR A 391 -4.61 22.26 29.66
C THR A 391 -3.87 23.47 30.23
N LEU A 392 -2.88 23.96 29.48
CA LEU A 392 -2.04 25.08 29.87
C LEU A 392 -2.79 26.41 29.74
N TRP A 393 -3.50 26.58 28.63
CA TRP A 393 -4.33 27.75 28.35
C TRP A 393 -5.38 27.46 27.28
N GLY A 394 -6.36 28.36 27.13
CA GLY A 394 -7.35 28.29 26.06
C GLY A 394 -7.83 29.66 25.59
N ILE A 395 -7.87 29.86 24.28
CA ILE A 395 -8.47 31.03 23.63
C ILE A 395 -9.91 30.68 23.23
N ALA A 396 -10.85 31.53 23.62
CA ALA A 396 -12.29 31.40 23.35
C ALA A 396 -12.87 32.77 22.95
N GLY A 397 -14.18 32.86 22.74
CA GLY A 397 -14.84 34.12 22.42
C GLY A 397 -14.65 34.55 20.96
N PRO A 398 -14.73 35.85 20.64
CA PRO A 398 -14.64 36.37 19.26
C PRO A 398 -13.38 35.91 18.50
N GLU A 399 -12.28 35.72 19.21
CA GLU A 399 -11.00 35.27 18.68
C GLU A 399 -11.11 33.86 18.10
N ALA A 400 -11.72 32.92 18.81
CA ALA A 400 -11.71 31.51 18.45
C ALA A 400 -13.06 30.93 18.02
N ARG A 401 -14.18 31.67 18.17
CA ARG A 401 -15.54 31.13 17.92
C ARG A 401 -15.75 30.51 16.53
N ASP A 402 -15.05 31.03 15.53
CA ASP A 402 -15.19 30.66 14.11
C ASP A 402 -13.84 30.37 13.46
N VAL A 403 -12.91 29.67 14.15
CA VAL A 403 -11.64 29.23 13.53
C VAL A 403 -11.92 28.42 12.26
N MET A 404 -11.29 28.81 11.16
CA MET A 404 -11.39 28.16 9.86
C MET A 404 -10.55 26.88 9.82
N PRO A 405 -11.05 25.78 9.22
CA PRO A 405 -10.31 24.52 9.15
C PRO A 405 -8.92 24.63 8.51
N CYS A 406 -7.98 23.80 8.93
CA CYS A 406 -6.63 23.71 8.37
C CYS A 406 -5.80 24.99 8.49
N THR A 407 -6.13 25.89 9.43
CA THR A 407 -5.39 27.15 9.60
C THR A 407 -4.56 27.20 10.87
N LEU A 408 -4.73 26.27 11.82
CA LEU A 408 -3.89 26.25 13.03
C LEU A 408 -2.43 25.95 12.65
N ALA A 409 -1.52 26.86 12.96
CA ALA A 409 -0.08 26.72 12.73
C ALA A 409 0.71 27.16 13.96
N VAL A 410 1.88 26.57 14.19
CA VAL A 410 2.78 26.93 15.28
C VAL A 410 4.20 26.99 14.75
N ASP A 411 4.86 28.12 15.00
CA ASP A 411 6.27 28.32 14.66
C ASP A 411 6.90 29.35 15.60
N ALA A 412 8.19 29.18 15.90
CA ALA A 412 9.00 30.12 16.69
C ALA A 412 8.31 30.67 17.95
N GLY A 413 7.66 29.80 18.74
CA GLY A 413 7.00 30.16 19.99
C GLY A 413 5.70 30.96 19.83
N ARG A 414 5.07 30.93 18.65
CA ARG A 414 3.81 31.61 18.36
C ARG A 414 2.82 30.64 17.73
N VAL A 415 1.55 30.83 18.05
CA VAL A 415 0.42 30.11 17.45
C VAL A 415 -0.35 31.07 16.54
N TYR A 416 -0.71 30.57 15.37
CA TYR A 416 -1.43 31.30 14.34
C TYR A 416 -2.66 30.53 13.93
N PHE A 417 -3.75 31.24 13.64
CA PHE A 417 -4.94 30.66 13.05
C PHE A 417 -5.75 31.77 12.38
N GLN A 418 -6.64 31.40 11.46
CA GLN A 418 -7.55 32.35 10.84
C GLN A 418 -8.99 32.02 11.29
N ASN A 419 -9.69 33.02 11.81
CA ASN A 419 -11.12 32.93 12.06
C ASN A 419 -11.91 33.60 10.92
N ALA A 420 -13.22 33.74 11.06
CA ALA A 420 -14.06 34.34 10.02
C ALA A 420 -13.76 35.83 9.72
N GLU A 421 -13.00 36.52 10.57
CA GLU A 421 -12.78 37.97 10.54
C GLU A 421 -11.30 38.36 10.37
N ALA A 422 -10.36 37.57 10.89
CA ALA A 422 -8.95 37.93 10.99
C ALA A 422 -8.01 36.72 11.04
N VAL A 423 -6.77 36.95 10.62
CA VAL A 423 -5.62 36.14 11.04
C VAL A 423 -5.22 36.59 12.44
N VAL A 424 -5.08 35.64 13.37
CA VAL A 424 -4.76 35.87 14.77
C VAL A 424 -3.40 35.25 15.07
N CYS A 425 -2.54 36.00 15.74
CA CYS A 425 -1.31 35.49 16.35
C CYS A 425 -1.43 35.58 17.87
N ALA A 426 -1.09 34.50 18.56
CA ALA A 426 -0.93 34.47 19.99
C ALA A 426 0.42 33.87 20.40
N ASP A 427 0.82 34.14 21.62
CA ASP A 427 1.97 33.52 22.24
C ASP A 427 1.72 32.02 22.49
N ALA A 428 2.65 31.15 22.08
CA ALA A 428 2.45 29.70 22.23
C ALA A 428 2.51 29.22 23.69
N ALA A 429 3.23 29.93 24.56
CA ALA A 429 3.37 29.56 25.97
C ALA A 429 2.18 30.02 26.81
N THR A 430 1.60 31.19 26.49
CA THR A 430 0.58 31.83 27.34
C THR A 430 -0.81 31.95 26.70
N GLY A 431 -0.93 31.78 25.38
CA GLY A 431 -2.18 32.01 24.64
C GLY A 431 -2.57 33.49 24.52
N GLN A 432 -1.71 34.41 24.98
CA GLN A 432 -1.98 35.85 24.87
C GLN A 432 -1.92 36.30 23.41
N VAL A 433 -3.01 36.89 22.91
CA VAL A 433 -3.07 37.46 21.57
C VAL A 433 -2.07 38.61 21.45
N LYS A 434 -1.16 38.52 20.47
CA LYS A 434 -0.14 39.54 20.17
C LYS A 434 -0.66 40.54 19.15
N TRP A 435 -1.25 40.05 18.06
CA TRP A 435 -1.79 40.89 17.01
C TRP A 435 -2.92 40.19 16.25
N LYS A 436 -3.72 40.99 15.53
CA LYS A 436 -4.77 40.52 14.62
C LYS A 436 -4.66 41.28 13.29
N PHE A 437 -4.77 40.58 12.18
CA PHE A 437 -4.80 41.17 10.85
C PHE A 437 -6.18 40.92 10.20
N PRO A 438 -6.95 41.96 9.83
CA PRO A 438 -8.27 41.79 9.22
C PRO A 438 -8.23 40.94 7.95
N ARG A 439 -8.99 39.84 7.93
CA ARG A 439 -9.07 38.86 6.85
C ARG A 439 -10.46 38.20 6.82
N PRO A 440 -11.52 38.94 6.45
CA PRO A 440 -12.87 38.40 6.43
C PRO A 440 -13.03 37.30 5.38
N VAL A 441 -13.77 36.24 5.71
CA VAL A 441 -14.01 35.09 4.82
C VAL A 441 -15.37 35.17 4.12
N GLN A 442 -15.49 34.52 2.96
CA GLN A 442 -16.79 34.34 2.30
C GLN A 442 -17.74 33.52 3.17
N ARG A 443 -18.97 33.99 3.39
CA ARG A 443 -19.96 33.31 4.26
C ARG A 443 -20.53 32.02 3.68
N ARG A 444 -20.68 31.90 2.37
CA ARG A 444 -21.09 30.65 1.70
C ARG A 444 -19.88 29.92 1.14
N ARG A 445 -19.51 28.77 1.72
CA ARG A 445 -18.32 27.99 1.33
C ARG A 445 -18.65 26.54 1.02
N LEU A 446 -17.88 25.96 0.11
CA LEU A 446 -17.94 24.52 -0.14
C LEU A 446 -17.32 23.78 1.05
N ALA A 447 -17.87 22.64 1.44
CA ALA A 447 -17.40 21.87 2.62
C ALA A 447 -15.90 21.51 2.59
N TRP A 448 -15.30 21.45 1.41
CA TRP A 448 -13.87 21.19 1.20
C TRP A 448 -13.01 22.46 1.13
N SER A 449 -13.60 23.66 0.96
CA SER A 449 -12.87 24.92 0.75
C SER A 449 -12.54 25.58 2.07
N THR A 450 -11.26 25.91 2.26
CA THR A 450 -10.75 26.56 3.46
C THR A 450 -9.58 27.49 3.13
N PRO A 451 -9.30 28.53 3.94
CA PRO A 451 -8.07 29.32 3.78
C PRO A 451 -6.83 28.44 3.94
N THR A 452 -5.73 28.88 3.34
CA THR A 452 -4.41 28.31 3.59
C THR A 452 -3.60 29.29 4.41
N LEU A 453 -3.13 28.84 5.58
CA LEU A 453 -2.20 29.57 6.43
C LEU A 453 -0.89 28.80 6.53
N VAL A 454 0.23 29.40 6.12
CA VAL A 454 1.59 28.83 6.21
C VAL A 454 2.47 29.81 6.96
N VAL A 455 3.34 29.31 7.83
CA VAL A 455 4.35 30.12 8.52
C VAL A 455 5.72 29.61 8.13
N HIS A 456 6.61 30.48 7.70
CA HIS A 456 7.96 30.08 7.32
C HIS A 456 8.91 31.28 7.40
N ASP A 457 10.10 31.10 7.97
CA ASP A 457 11.16 32.11 8.05
C ASP A 457 10.69 33.50 8.53
N GLY A 458 9.85 33.53 9.57
CA GLY A 458 9.35 34.77 10.16
C GLY A 458 8.27 35.48 9.35
N VAL A 459 7.66 34.82 8.36
CA VAL A 459 6.56 35.35 7.55
C VAL A 459 5.34 34.44 7.66
N VAL A 460 4.16 35.05 7.82
CA VAL A 460 2.86 34.37 7.82
C VAL A 460 2.17 34.63 6.48
N TYR A 461 1.89 33.56 5.74
CA TYR A 461 1.22 33.58 4.45
C TYR A 461 -0.24 33.14 4.61
N SER A 462 -1.18 34.04 4.33
CA SER A 462 -2.62 33.75 4.34
C SER A 462 -3.19 33.89 2.92
N ALA A 463 -3.61 32.77 2.34
CA ALA A 463 -4.30 32.75 1.05
C ALA A 463 -5.77 32.33 1.21
N ASP A 464 -6.67 33.15 0.66
CA ASP A 464 -8.10 32.83 0.60
C ASP A 464 -8.79 33.63 -0.53
N ARG A 465 -10.05 33.28 -0.80
CA ARG A 465 -10.95 34.07 -1.64
C ARG A 465 -11.13 35.46 -1.05
N LYS A 466 -11.26 36.48 -1.90
CA LYS A 466 -11.77 37.78 -1.43
C LYS A 466 -13.25 37.61 -1.08
N ALA A 467 -13.60 37.95 0.15
CA ALA A 467 -14.99 37.89 0.59
C ALA A 467 -15.83 38.95 -0.15
N VAL A 468 -16.92 38.50 -0.77
CA VAL A 468 -17.95 39.35 -1.38
C VAL A 468 -19.09 39.58 -0.38
N GLU A 469 -19.33 38.61 0.51
CA GLU A 469 -20.33 38.68 1.59
C GLU A 469 -19.65 38.39 2.94
N THR A 470 -19.70 39.34 3.87
CA THR A 470 -18.99 39.30 5.16
C THR A 470 -19.90 39.29 6.39
N SER A 471 -21.17 39.66 6.25
CA SER A 471 -22.19 39.63 7.31
C SER A 471 -23.01 38.33 7.28
N GLY A 472 -23.54 37.90 8.43
CA GLY A 472 -24.34 36.67 8.56
C GLY A 472 -23.56 35.45 9.06
N GLU A 473 -24.22 34.30 9.16
CA GLU A 473 -23.62 33.03 9.61
C GLU A 473 -22.88 32.31 8.48
N LEU A 474 -21.84 31.53 8.82
CA LEU A 474 -21.10 30.71 7.84
C LEU A 474 -21.95 29.50 7.40
N PHE A 475 -22.14 29.33 6.10
CA PHE A 475 -22.98 28.30 5.50
C PHE A 475 -22.17 27.39 4.57
N TRP A 476 -22.16 26.08 4.88
CA TRP A 476 -21.41 25.07 4.15
C TRP A 476 -22.28 24.37 3.10
N ILE A 477 -21.85 24.37 1.83
CA ILE A 477 -22.57 23.77 0.70
C ILE A 477 -21.81 22.57 0.07
N PRO A 478 -22.52 21.60 -0.54
CA PRO A 478 -21.90 20.46 -1.22
C PRO A 478 -21.26 20.83 -2.56
N SER A 479 -20.38 19.95 -3.07
CA SER A 479 -19.63 20.19 -4.31
C SER A 479 -20.46 20.17 -5.61
N GLY A 480 -21.74 19.78 -5.58
CA GLY A 480 -22.59 19.62 -6.77
C GLY A 480 -22.79 20.90 -7.60
N GLY A 481 -22.59 22.09 -7.00
CA GLY A 481 -22.70 23.40 -7.67
C GLY A 481 -21.40 23.95 -8.31
N TYR A 482 -20.34 23.14 -8.41
CA TYR A 482 -18.98 23.57 -8.76
C TYR A 482 -18.88 24.38 -10.08
N HIS A 483 -19.70 24.08 -11.08
CA HIS A 483 -19.67 24.77 -12.39
C HIS A 483 -20.37 26.13 -12.39
N GLU A 484 -21.28 26.40 -11.45
CA GLU A 484 -21.95 27.69 -11.30
C GLU A 484 -21.13 28.67 -10.44
N TYR A 485 -20.36 28.15 -9.46
CA TYR A 485 -19.54 28.95 -8.54
C TYR A 485 -18.20 29.44 -9.12
N ILE A 486 -17.70 28.85 -10.23
CA ILE A 486 -16.33 29.06 -10.75
C ILE A 486 -16.31 29.67 -12.16
N ARG A 487 -17.40 30.31 -12.62
CA ARG A 487 -17.25 31.27 -13.72
C ARG A 487 -16.52 32.52 -13.21
N GLY A 488 -15.20 32.45 -13.09
CA GLY A 488 -14.24 33.55 -13.20
C GLY A 488 -14.26 34.71 -12.21
N ASP A 489 -15.29 34.90 -11.38
CA ASP A 489 -15.56 36.22 -10.82
C ASP A 489 -15.13 36.44 -9.35
N VAL A 490 -14.76 35.40 -8.59
CA VAL A 490 -14.26 35.57 -7.21
C VAL A 490 -12.73 35.48 -7.19
N GLY A 491 -12.07 36.61 -7.39
CA GLY A 491 -10.61 36.71 -7.24
C GLY A 491 -10.16 36.35 -5.82
N GLY A 492 -9.11 35.53 -5.69
CA GLY A 492 -8.45 35.27 -4.41
C GLY A 492 -7.24 36.19 -4.20
N GLU A 493 -6.71 36.16 -2.98
CA GLU A 493 -5.52 36.92 -2.60
C GLU A 493 -4.66 36.10 -1.65
N LEU A 494 -3.34 36.16 -1.85
CA LEU A 494 -2.33 35.77 -0.89
C LEU A 494 -1.77 37.04 -0.24
N VAL A 495 -1.78 37.10 1.09
CA VAL A 495 -1.16 38.18 1.86
C VAL A 495 -0.01 37.60 2.68
N ALA A 496 1.14 38.27 2.63
CA ALA A 496 2.27 37.98 3.49
C ALA A 496 2.32 39.00 4.64
N LEU A 497 2.45 38.50 5.86
CA LEU A 497 2.51 39.28 7.09
C LEU A 497 3.82 39.00 7.81
N ASP A 498 4.40 40.02 8.41
CA ASP A 498 5.49 39.86 9.36
C ASP A 498 5.00 39.07 10.59
N ALA A 499 5.66 37.97 10.92
CA ALA A 499 5.21 37.06 11.98
C ALA A 499 5.23 37.72 13.38
N GLU A 500 6.14 38.66 13.60
CA GLU A 500 6.29 39.33 14.89
C GLU A 500 5.23 40.41 15.10
N THR A 501 5.00 41.24 14.08
CA THR A 501 4.19 42.47 14.19
C THR A 501 2.80 42.36 13.58
N GLY A 502 2.55 41.36 12.71
CA GLY A 502 1.31 41.24 11.94
C GLY A 502 1.19 42.27 10.81
N ARG A 503 2.25 43.06 10.57
CA ARG A 503 2.25 44.08 9.51
C ARG A 503 2.29 43.40 8.15
N ARG A 504 1.41 43.81 7.25
CA ARG A 504 1.45 43.38 5.85
C ARG A 504 2.77 43.76 5.20
N LEU A 505 3.45 42.77 4.65
CA LEU A 505 4.66 42.94 3.84
C LEU A 505 4.28 43.18 2.39
N TRP A 506 3.47 42.29 1.81
CA TRP A 506 3.03 42.36 0.41
C TRP A 506 1.74 41.54 0.20
N SER A 507 1.13 41.63 -0.99
CA SER A 507 0.10 40.68 -1.42
C SER A 507 0.16 40.43 -2.93
N CYS A 508 -0.41 39.32 -3.37
CA CYS A 508 -0.60 39.01 -4.79
C CYS A 508 -1.94 38.27 -5.01
N PRO A 509 -2.43 38.18 -6.26
CA PRO A 509 -3.53 37.29 -6.59
C PRO A 509 -3.22 35.84 -6.21
N ALA A 510 -4.24 35.10 -5.77
CA ALA A 510 -4.16 33.68 -5.47
C ALA A 510 -5.41 32.96 -5.98
N TYR A 511 -5.28 31.67 -6.31
CA TYR A 511 -6.36 30.89 -6.90
C TYR A 511 -6.42 29.51 -6.27
N GLU A 512 -7.62 29.08 -5.88
CA GLU A 512 -7.82 27.73 -5.38
C GLU A 512 -7.49 26.69 -6.45
N GLY A 513 -7.16 25.48 -6.01
CA GLY A 513 -7.02 24.31 -6.87
C GLY A 513 -8.36 23.71 -7.26
N PHE A 514 -8.33 22.56 -7.93
CA PHE A 514 -9.55 21.84 -8.28
C PHE A 514 -10.11 21.08 -7.08
N ASN A 515 -11.18 21.58 -6.46
CA ASN A 515 -11.68 21.03 -5.18
C ASN A 515 -10.60 20.91 -4.10
N ALA A 516 -9.69 21.89 -4.06
CA ALA A 516 -8.60 21.96 -3.10
C ALA A 516 -8.33 23.44 -2.75
N PRO A 517 -7.90 23.74 -1.51
CA PRO A 517 -7.43 25.07 -1.12
C PRO A 517 -6.29 25.62 -1.99
N VAL A 518 -5.95 26.89 -1.80
CA VAL A 518 -4.76 27.48 -2.42
C VAL A 518 -3.52 26.77 -1.89
N ASP A 519 -2.62 26.36 -2.77
CA ASP A 519 -1.35 25.80 -2.35
C ASP A 519 -0.28 26.89 -2.21
N ILE A 520 0.54 26.81 -1.16
CA ILE A 520 1.68 27.69 -0.88
C ILE A 520 2.85 26.77 -0.51
N PHE A 521 3.94 26.87 -1.26
CA PHE A 521 5.18 26.14 -1.01
C PHE A 521 6.34 27.12 -0.95
N ILE A 522 7.19 26.99 0.06
CA ILE A 522 8.48 27.70 0.11
C ILE A 522 9.58 26.64 -0.05
N THR A 523 10.32 26.65 -1.15
CA THR A 523 11.37 25.67 -1.42
C THR A 523 12.31 26.18 -2.52
N GLY A 524 13.59 25.81 -2.46
CA GLY A 524 14.63 26.39 -3.32
C GLY A 524 14.77 27.91 -3.14
N GLY A 525 14.46 28.44 -1.95
CA GLY A 525 14.46 29.88 -1.65
C GLY A 525 13.31 30.67 -2.30
N LEU A 526 12.34 29.99 -2.93
CA LEU A 526 11.24 30.62 -3.66
C LEU A 526 9.89 30.23 -3.09
N LEU A 527 8.94 31.16 -3.14
CA LEU A 527 7.53 30.94 -2.87
C LEU A 527 6.80 30.59 -4.16
N TRP A 528 6.06 29.48 -4.12
CA TRP A 528 5.27 28.95 -5.21
C TRP A 528 3.81 28.87 -4.81
N THR A 529 2.92 29.33 -5.69
CA THR A 529 1.47 29.26 -5.46
C THR A 529 0.78 28.35 -6.48
N GLY A 530 -0.04 27.44 -5.97
CA GLY A 530 -0.93 26.63 -6.82
C GLY A 530 -2.02 27.48 -7.49
N ARG A 531 -2.52 26.98 -8.62
CA ARG A 531 -3.75 27.48 -9.25
C ARG A 531 -4.51 26.38 -9.96
N PHE A 532 -5.81 26.56 -10.12
CA PHE A 532 -6.63 25.70 -10.97
C PHE A 532 -6.11 25.69 -12.40
N ALA A 533 -5.61 24.55 -12.85
CA ALA A 533 -5.10 24.35 -14.20
C ALA A 533 -6.01 23.41 -15.01
N TRP A 534 -6.53 23.89 -16.14
CA TRP A 534 -7.36 23.13 -17.09
C TRP A 534 -6.69 22.99 -18.45
N GLY A 535 -6.90 21.86 -19.12
CA GLY A 535 -6.38 21.64 -20.47
C GLY A 535 -4.87 21.82 -20.55
N GLN A 536 -4.40 22.74 -21.39
CA GLN A 536 -2.97 23.02 -21.63
C GLN A 536 -2.37 24.07 -20.68
N ASP A 537 -3.11 24.54 -19.67
CA ASP A 537 -2.55 25.43 -18.66
C ASP A 537 -1.35 24.75 -17.96
N PRO A 538 -0.15 25.37 -17.93
CA PRO A 538 1.04 24.77 -17.33
C PRO A 538 1.01 24.64 -15.80
N GLY A 539 0.00 25.21 -15.13
CA GLY A 539 -0.12 25.20 -13.68
C GLY A 539 0.82 26.21 -13.03
N ILE A 540 1.71 25.72 -12.17
CA ILE A 540 2.67 26.55 -11.43
C ILE A 540 3.86 26.88 -12.34
N THR A 541 4.07 28.18 -12.59
CA THR A 541 5.13 28.68 -13.49
C THR A 541 5.95 29.83 -12.93
N GLU A 542 5.51 30.47 -11.85
CA GLU A 542 6.18 31.62 -11.24
C GLU A 542 6.69 31.25 -9.86
N GLY A 543 7.97 31.53 -9.61
CA GLY A 543 8.57 31.53 -8.28
C GLY A 543 8.81 32.96 -7.81
N ARG A 544 8.41 33.24 -6.57
CA ARG A 544 8.49 34.59 -5.97
C ARG A 544 9.51 34.62 -4.85
N ASP A 545 10.12 35.78 -4.63
CA ASP A 545 10.85 36.02 -3.39
C ASP A 545 9.85 35.98 -2.21
N PRO A 546 10.05 35.12 -1.20
CA PRO A 546 9.10 34.97 -0.09
C PRO A 546 8.92 36.25 0.75
N LYS A 547 9.91 37.15 0.79
CA LYS A 547 9.92 38.37 1.61
C LYS A 547 9.37 39.59 0.87
N THR A 548 9.57 39.70 -0.44
CA THR A 548 9.11 40.86 -1.23
C THR A 548 7.87 40.56 -2.08
N GLY A 549 7.63 39.29 -2.42
CA GLY A 549 6.53 38.87 -3.30
C GLY A 549 6.81 39.08 -4.80
N GLU A 550 7.98 39.60 -5.16
CA GLU A 550 8.39 39.82 -6.54
C GLU A 550 8.62 38.50 -7.26
N VAL A 551 8.19 38.41 -8.53
CA VAL A 551 8.47 37.23 -9.36
C VAL A 551 9.93 37.29 -9.80
N VAL A 552 10.76 36.45 -9.21
CA VAL A 552 12.20 36.37 -9.51
C VAL A 552 12.54 35.16 -10.39
N PHE A 553 11.61 34.21 -10.53
CA PHE A 553 11.76 33.05 -11.39
C PHE A 553 10.51 32.79 -12.24
N ARG A 554 10.71 32.43 -13.51
CA ARG A 554 9.66 31.98 -14.42
C ARG A 554 10.14 30.74 -15.16
N ARG A 555 9.35 29.67 -15.12
CA ARG A 555 9.65 28.44 -15.84
C ARG A 555 9.74 28.72 -17.36
N PRO A 556 10.72 28.15 -18.09
CA PRO A 556 10.81 28.27 -19.54
C PRO A 556 9.55 27.79 -20.27
N PRO A 557 9.05 28.48 -21.32
CA PRO A 557 7.83 28.10 -22.04
C PRO A 557 7.83 26.69 -22.66
N ASP A 558 8.99 26.18 -23.07
CA ASP A 558 9.18 24.84 -23.62
C ASP A 558 9.06 23.73 -22.55
N GLN A 559 9.26 24.08 -21.29
CA GLN A 559 9.12 23.18 -20.13
C GLN A 559 7.71 23.23 -19.49
N GLN A 560 6.82 24.05 -20.03
CA GLN A 560 5.47 24.28 -19.53
C GLN A 560 4.41 23.33 -20.13
N VAL A 561 4.79 22.43 -21.04
CA VAL A 561 3.83 21.61 -21.79
C VAL A 561 3.36 20.40 -20.97
N ILE A 562 2.04 20.31 -20.76
CA ILE A 562 1.39 19.13 -20.15
C ILE A 562 0.46 18.50 -21.20
N GLY A 563 0.70 17.24 -21.54
CA GLY A 563 -0.14 16.49 -22.48
C GLY A 563 -1.64 16.52 -22.08
N ARG A 564 -2.56 16.58 -23.06
CA ARG A 564 -4.01 16.79 -22.84
C ARG A 564 -4.60 15.90 -21.73
N ILE A 565 -4.97 16.51 -20.60
CA ILE A 565 -6.00 16.07 -19.64
C ILE A 565 -6.80 17.29 -19.17
N GLY A 566 -8.10 17.05 -18.88
CA GLY A 566 -9.07 18.07 -18.50
C GLY A 566 -8.66 18.98 -17.35
N HIS A 567 -8.13 18.50 -16.21
CA HIS A 567 -8.01 19.34 -15.00
C HIS A 567 -6.98 18.86 -13.96
N ALA A 568 -6.60 19.73 -13.04
CA ALA A 568 -5.90 19.39 -11.77
C ALA A 568 -6.72 18.44 -10.89
N ARG A 569 -6.11 17.71 -9.97
CA ARG A 569 -6.78 16.69 -9.13
C ARG A 569 -7.36 17.29 -7.84
N CYS A 570 -8.28 16.51 -7.26
CA CYS A 570 -9.10 16.80 -6.09
C CYS A 570 -8.32 16.82 -4.75
N HIS A 571 -7.06 17.26 -4.74
CA HIS A 571 -6.22 17.30 -3.54
C HIS A 571 -5.15 18.39 -3.67
N ARG A 572 -4.59 18.82 -2.55
CA ARG A 572 -3.47 19.78 -2.49
C ARG A 572 -2.21 19.19 -3.11
N PHE A 573 -1.42 20.02 -3.77
CA PHE A 573 -0.08 19.66 -4.20
C PHE A 573 0.87 19.62 -2.98
N ARG A 574 2.06 19.06 -3.17
CA ARG A 574 3.11 18.99 -2.14
C ARG A 574 4.45 19.31 -2.78
N ALA A 575 5.49 19.51 -1.99
CA ALA A 575 6.84 19.60 -2.53
C ALA A 575 7.84 18.84 -1.66
N THR A 576 9.05 18.71 -2.18
CA THR A 576 10.24 18.42 -1.40
C THR A 576 11.26 19.56 -1.58
N CYS A 577 12.44 19.44 -0.97
CA CYS A 577 13.55 20.35 -1.23
C CYS A 577 14.06 20.29 -2.70
N LYS A 578 13.67 19.26 -3.48
CA LYS A 578 14.07 19.07 -4.89
C LYS A 578 12.94 19.28 -5.91
N TYR A 579 11.72 18.88 -5.57
CA TYR A 579 10.63 18.80 -6.54
C TYR A 579 9.36 19.48 -6.05
N LEU A 580 8.70 20.24 -6.91
CA LEU A 580 7.25 20.48 -6.77
C LEU A 580 6.52 19.22 -7.28
N LEU A 581 5.58 18.71 -6.49
CA LEU A 581 4.83 17.50 -6.78
C LEU A 581 3.38 17.86 -7.07
N LEU A 582 3.05 17.86 -8.36
CA LEU A 582 1.74 18.28 -8.85
C LEU A 582 0.83 17.08 -9.08
N GLY A 583 -0.47 17.28 -8.89
CA GLY A 583 -1.50 16.31 -9.19
C GLY A 583 -2.34 16.75 -10.38
N ARG A 584 -1.91 16.50 -11.61
CA ARG A 584 -2.72 16.72 -12.83
C ARG A 584 -3.09 15.42 -13.50
N ARG A 585 -2.20 14.78 -14.23
CA ARG A 585 -2.50 13.52 -14.94
C ARG A 585 -2.27 12.32 -14.02
N GLY A 586 -1.19 12.36 -13.28
CA GLY A 586 -0.85 11.44 -12.20
C GLY A 586 -0.16 12.19 -11.07
N VAL A 587 1.13 11.90 -10.87
CA VAL A 587 2.04 12.72 -10.05
C VAL A 587 3.15 13.27 -10.95
N GLU A 588 3.17 14.57 -11.14
CA GLU A 588 4.20 15.25 -11.92
C GLU A 588 5.28 15.80 -10.97
N PHE A 589 6.53 15.53 -11.28
CA PHE A 589 7.70 16.04 -10.55
C PHE A 589 8.26 17.20 -11.36
N VAL A 590 8.24 18.41 -10.80
CA VAL A 590 8.89 19.58 -11.39
C VAL A 590 10.14 19.86 -10.59
N ASP A 591 11.29 19.69 -11.21
CA ASP A 591 12.58 20.00 -10.63
C ASP A 591 12.68 21.52 -10.37
N ILE A 592 12.99 21.89 -9.13
CA ILE A 592 12.94 23.29 -8.68
C ILE A 592 14.11 24.09 -9.28
N GLU A 593 15.25 23.45 -9.50
CA GLU A 593 16.46 24.09 -10.02
C GLU A 593 16.36 24.30 -11.54
N THR A 594 15.98 23.24 -12.26
CA THR A 594 16.01 23.21 -13.73
C THR A 594 14.67 23.58 -14.39
N GLY A 595 13.55 23.46 -13.66
CA GLY A 595 12.20 23.64 -14.19
C GLY A 595 11.65 22.45 -14.99
N GLU A 596 12.47 21.41 -15.23
CA GLU A 596 12.11 20.21 -15.97
C GLU A 596 10.98 19.45 -15.26
N MET A 597 10.05 18.91 -16.05
CA MET A 597 8.91 18.14 -15.54
C MET A 597 8.97 16.69 -16.00
N ILE A 598 8.83 15.77 -15.04
CA ILE A 598 8.68 14.33 -15.28
C ILE A 598 7.25 13.92 -14.89
N ALA A 599 6.47 13.46 -15.87
CA ALA A 599 5.06 13.13 -15.69
C ALA A 599 4.82 11.64 -15.40
N ASN A 600 4.41 11.27 -14.18
CA ASN A 600 4.10 9.89 -13.80
C ASN A 600 2.59 9.63 -13.85
N ARG A 601 2.04 9.54 -15.06
CA ARG A 601 0.59 9.37 -15.31
C ARG A 601 -0.04 8.11 -14.71
N PHE A 602 0.77 7.09 -14.46
CA PHE A 602 0.35 5.78 -13.98
C PHE A 602 0.18 5.73 -12.45
N VAL A 603 0.63 6.77 -11.74
CA VAL A 603 0.50 6.93 -10.29
C VAL A 603 -0.48 8.06 -9.99
N ARG A 604 -1.36 7.92 -8.98
CA ARG A 604 -2.34 8.96 -8.64
C ARG A 604 -2.65 8.97 -7.15
N GLY A 605 -2.71 10.16 -6.56
CA GLY A 605 -3.14 10.36 -5.17
C GLY A 605 -4.64 10.14 -4.97
N ASN A 606 -5.04 9.83 -3.74
CA ASN A 606 -6.45 9.74 -3.34
C ASN A 606 -7.10 11.14 -3.36
N CYS A 607 -8.42 11.22 -3.57
CA CYS A 607 -9.12 12.50 -3.42
C CYS A 607 -8.98 13.04 -1.98
N GLN A 608 -9.00 14.36 -1.88
CA GLN A 608 -8.84 15.18 -0.68
C GLN A 608 -7.43 15.11 -0.07
N TYR A 609 -6.96 13.91 0.30
CA TYR A 609 -5.65 13.73 0.94
C TYR A 609 -4.46 13.81 -0.04
N GLY A 610 -4.58 13.20 -1.23
CA GLY A 610 -3.51 13.11 -2.22
C GLY A 610 -2.56 11.94 -2.03
N PHE A 611 -1.27 12.20 -2.17
CA PHE A 611 -0.14 11.29 -1.98
C PHE A 611 0.79 11.87 -0.90
N LEU A 612 1.73 11.09 -0.38
CA LEU A 612 2.63 11.51 0.69
C LEU A 612 4.11 11.27 0.31
N PRO A 613 4.93 12.31 0.08
CA PRO A 613 6.37 12.19 -0.09
C PRO A 613 7.08 12.18 1.27
N ALA A 614 7.65 11.06 1.67
CA ALA A 614 8.40 10.94 2.93
C ALA A 614 9.27 9.67 2.92
N ASN A 615 10.25 9.61 3.80
CA ASN A 615 11.11 8.46 4.02
C ASN A 615 11.93 8.05 2.77
N GLY A 616 12.23 8.98 1.86
CA GLY A 616 12.82 8.71 0.55
C GLY A 616 11.87 8.01 -0.44
N LEU A 617 10.57 7.92 -0.10
CA LEU A 617 9.55 7.18 -0.84
C LEU A 617 8.35 8.09 -1.16
N ILE A 618 7.52 7.66 -2.11
CA ILE A 618 6.18 8.24 -2.31
C ILE A 618 5.11 7.20 -1.95
N TYR A 619 4.27 7.55 -0.98
CA TYR A 619 3.14 6.74 -0.54
C TYR A 619 1.86 7.15 -1.27
N ILE A 620 1.19 6.17 -1.85
CA ILE A 620 0.01 6.34 -2.69
C ILE A 620 -1.16 5.60 -2.06
N PRO A 621 -2.06 6.30 -1.35
CA PRO A 621 -3.26 5.70 -0.81
C PRO A 621 -4.18 5.18 -1.94
N PRO A 622 -5.01 4.15 -1.68
CA PRO A 622 -5.95 3.62 -2.66
C PRO A 622 -6.88 4.71 -3.21
N HIS A 623 -7.04 4.76 -4.53
CA HIS A 623 -7.89 5.74 -5.23
C HIS A 623 -8.89 5.05 -6.17
N ALA A 624 -10.04 5.69 -6.39
CA ALA A 624 -11.12 5.16 -7.24
C ALA A 624 -11.23 5.86 -8.60
N CYS A 625 -10.27 6.71 -8.98
CA CYS A 625 -10.41 7.52 -10.19
C CYS A 625 -10.43 6.68 -11.48
N ALA A 626 -11.35 6.98 -12.40
CA ALA A 626 -11.59 6.16 -13.61
C ALA A 626 -10.86 6.64 -14.89
N CYS A 627 -10.25 7.83 -14.92
CA CYS A 627 -9.53 8.27 -16.13
C CYS A 627 -8.26 7.44 -16.36
N SER A 628 -8.03 6.90 -17.56
CA SER A 628 -6.84 6.11 -17.93
C SER A 628 -6.68 4.78 -17.15
N VAL A 629 -7.79 4.06 -16.91
CA VAL A 629 -7.79 2.77 -16.18
C VAL A 629 -6.86 1.68 -16.75
N THR A 630 -6.45 1.80 -18.01
CA THR A 630 -5.53 0.86 -18.67
C THR A 630 -4.08 1.04 -18.23
N ASP A 631 -3.72 2.20 -17.68
CA ASP A 631 -2.34 2.55 -17.31
C ASP A 631 -2.17 2.75 -15.79
N LEU A 632 -3.24 3.06 -15.05
CA LEU A 632 -3.15 3.40 -13.63
C LEU A 632 -2.88 2.19 -12.73
N LEU A 633 -1.94 2.38 -11.81
CA LEU A 633 -1.73 1.49 -10.67
C LEU A 633 -2.89 1.67 -9.70
N LYS A 634 -3.69 0.62 -9.54
CA LYS A 634 -4.85 0.56 -8.64
C LYS A 634 -4.76 -0.62 -7.66
N TRP A 635 -3.55 -1.05 -7.31
CA TRP A 635 -3.30 -2.25 -6.52
C TRP A 635 -3.06 -1.93 -5.05
N GLY A 636 -4.02 -1.30 -4.41
CA GLY A 636 -3.98 -1.02 -2.98
C GLY A 636 -3.14 0.18 -2.59
N PHE A 637 -2.65 0.16 -1.35
CA PHE A 637 -1.79 1.19 -0.80
C PHE A 637 -0.36 0.88 -1.21
N LEU A 638 0.25 1.78 -1.99
CA LEU A 638 1.57 1.58 -2.55
C LEU A 638 2.60 2.46 -1.83
N ALA A 639 3.81 1.93 -1.63
CA ALA A 639 5.01 2.74 -1.55
C ALA A 639 5.87 2.52 -2.79
N LEU A 640 6.29 3.61 -3.41
CA LEU A 640 7.13 3.59 -4.60
C LEU A 640 8.46 4.27 -4.28
N ALA A 641 9.54 3.67 -4.76
CA ALA A 641 10.89 4.19 -4.62
C ALA A 641 11.35 4.85 -5.93
N PRO A 642 12.22 5.88 -5.84
CA PRO A 642 12.95 6.40 -7.00
C PRO A 642 13.97 5.37 -7.50
N GLU A 643 14.80 5.76 -8.47
CA GLU A 643 15.92 4.94 -8.93
C GLU A 643 16.87 4.61 -7.78
N GLY A 644 17.19 3.33 -7.60
CA GLY A 644 18.07 2.85 -6.52
C GLY A 644 19.54 2.85 -6.93
N THR A 645 20.44 2.76 -5.95
CA THR A 645 21.91 2.76 -6.18
C THR A 645 22.45 1.44 -6.71
N HIS A 646 21.68 0.35 -6.61
CA HIS A 646 22.16 -0.98 -6.95
C HIS A 646 21.09 -1.81 -7.67
N GLU A 647 21.04 -1.71 -9.00
CA GLU A 647 20.29 -2.69 -9.80
C GLU A 647 20.87 -4.10 -9.54
N GLY A 648 19.99 -5.09 -9.37
CA GLY A 648 20.40 -6.48 -9.15
C GLY A 648 21.20 -7.05 -10.33
N GLU A 649 22.01 -8.07 -10.08
CA GLU A 649 22.57 -8.88 -11.16
C GLU A 649 21.45 -9.46 -12.03
N LEU A 650 21.63 -9.41 -13.35
CA LEU A 650 20.74 -10.10 -14.28
C LEU A 650 20.84 -11.60 -14.01
N LEU A 651 19.69 -12.23 -13.83
CA LEU A 651 19.58 -13.67 -13.76
C LEU A 651 19.79 -14.30 -15.13
N PRO A 652 20.15 -15.59 -15.17
CA PRO A 652 20.15 -16.37 -16.41
C PRO A 652 18.83 -16.17 -17.17
N SER A 653 18.92 -16.14 -18.50
CA SER A 653 17.78 -15.90 -19.39
C SER A 653 17.74 -16.97 -20.47
N GLY A 654 16.62 -17.06 -21.20
CA GLY A 654 16.44 -18.14 -22.17
C GLY A 654 16.51 -19.51 -21.50
N ASP A 655 17.13 -20.49 -22.16
CA ASP A 655 17.17 -21.86 -21.66
C ASP A 655 18.06 -22.03 -20.41
N ASP A 656 18.97 -21.10 -20.12
CA ASP A 656 19.79 -21.14 -18.90
C ASP A 656 18.96 -20.84 -17.62
N ALA A 657 17.77 -20.25 -17.79
CA ALA A 657 16.79 -20.01 -16.74
C ALA A 657 15.91 -21.23 -16.42
N LEU A 658 16.05 -22.32 -17.20
CA LEU A 658 15.29 -23.55 -17.06
C LEU A 658 15.96 -24.52 -16.09
N GLU A 659 15.16 -25.12 -15.22
CA GLU A 659 15.59 -26.20 -14.35
C GLU A 659 14.74 -27.44 -14.58
N ARG A 660 15.39 -28.56 -14.92
CA ARG A 660 14.73 -29.86 -15.09
C ARG A 660 14.59 -30.56 -13.74
N GLY A 661 13.37 -31.01 -13.46
CA GLY A 661 13.07 -31.82 -12.29
C GLY A 661 13.22 -33.32 -12.55
N PRO A 662 13.07 -34.16 -11.50
CA PRO A 662 13.24 -35.61 -11.59
C PRO A 662 12.31 -36.29 -12.61
N ALA A 663 11.11 -35.74 -12.83
CA ALA A 663 10.15 -36.28 -13.79
C ALA A 663 10.45 -35.88 -15.25
N GLY A 664 11.35 -34.91 -15.47
CA GLY A 664 11.67 -34.38 -16.81
C GLY A 664 12.86 -35.04 -17.52
N GLN A 665 13.55 -36.02 -16.89
CA GLN A 665 14.77 -36.62 -17.43
C GLN A 665 14.55 -37.81 -18.39
N GLY A 666 13.30 -38.24 -18.59
CA GLY A 666 12.98 -39.46 -19.35
C GLY A 666 12.74 -39.30 -20.86
N THR A 667 12.88 -38.11 -21.45
CA THR A 667 12.36 -37.83 -22.81
C THR A 667 13.37 -37.35 -23.85
N GLU A 668 14.67 -37.30 -23.58
CA GLU A 668 15.66 -36.92 -24.61
C GLU A 668 16.20 -38.15 -25.37
N GLY A 669 15.59 -38.43 -26.53
CA GLY A 669 16.23 -39.19 -27.60
C GLY A 669 17.48 -38.45 -28.08
N GLY A 670 18.59 -39.17 -28.14
CA GLY A 670 19.92 -38.56 -28.16
C GLY A 670 20.32 -37.81 -29.42
N GLU A 671 21.14 -36.78 -29.22
CA GLU A 671 22.23 -36.40 -30.10
C GLU A 671 23.27 -35.62 -29.28
N ARG A 672 24.45 -36.21 -29.06
CA ARG A 672 25.61 -35.49 -28.51
C ARG A 672 26.24 -34.68 -29.63
N ARG A 673 26.48 -33.38 -29.41
CA ARG A 673 27.54 -32.65 -30.09
C ARG A 673 28.44 -31.96 -29.08
N ALA A 674 29.73 -32.08 -29.35
CA ALA A 674 30.84 -31.67 -28.52
C ALA A 674 31.36 -30.26 -28.88
N GLU A 675 31.97 -29.65 -27.86
CA GLU A 675 32.99 -28.59 -27.86
C GLU A 675 32.64 -27.11 -28.10
N GLY A 676 33.15 -26.30 -27.16
CA GLY A 676 33.31 -24.85 -27.24
C GLY A 676 33.62 -24.22 -25.85
N LYS A 677 34.91 -24.06 -25.51
CA LYS A 677 35.39 -23.38 -24.27
C LYS A 677 35.28 -21.86 -24.39
N GLY A 678 34.90 -21.19 -23.29
CA GLY A 678 35.07 -19.74 -23.08
C GLY A 678 34.49 -19.31 -21.73
N GLY A 679 35.28 -18.63 -20.89
CA GLY A 679 35.04 -18.48 -19.45
C GLY A 679 33.88 -17.57 -19.03
N GLY A 680 33.20 -17.98 -17.96
CA GLY A 680 32.21 -17.23 -17.20
C GLY A 680 32.15 -17.83 -15.78
N GLY A 681 32.03 -16.98 -14.76
CA GLY A 681 32.17 -17.35 -13.34
C GLY A 681 31.31 -18.55 -12.91
N GLU A 682 31.85 -19.35 -11.99
CA GLU A 682 31.28 -20.59 -11.47
C GLU A 682 29.85 -20.42 -10.92
N TRP A 683 28.85 -20.72 -11.76
CA TRP A 683 27.56 -21.22 -11.31
C TRP A 683 27.69 -22.73 -11.18
N ALA A 684 27.81 -23.22 -9.95
CA ALA A 684 28.04 -24.62 -9.62
C ALA A 684 27.06 -25.57 -10.35
N ALA A 685 27.61 -26.69 -10.85
CA ALA A 685 26.88 -27.75 -11.53
C ALA A 685 25.64 -28.21 -10.73
N ARG A 686 24.44 -27.94 -11.26
CA ARG A 686 23.16 -28.28 -10.62
C ARG A 686 22.95 -29.80 -10.61
N GLN A 687 22.92 -30.39 -9.41
CA GLN A 687 22.31 -31.72 -9.21
C GLN A 687 20.80 -31.66 -9.50
N PRO A 688 20.17 -32.76 -9.97
CA PRO A 688 18.72 -32.81 -10.12
C PRO A 688 18.02 -32.53 -8.78
N ALA A 689 17.07 -31.61 -8.78
CA ALA A 689 16.32 -31.23 -7.58
C ALA A 689 15.56 -32.45 -7.04
N LYS A 690 16.00 -33.06 -5.94
CA LYS A 690 15.16 -34.00 -5.19
C LYS A 690 13.94 -33.24 -4.68
N ASP A 691 12.74 -33.67 -5.08
CA ASP A 691 11.52 -32.87 -4.92
C ASP A 691 10.97 -32.93 -3.49
N SER A 692 11.45 -32.01 -2.67
CA SER A 692 11.06 -31.84 -1.27
C SER A 692 9.80 -31.02 -1.05
N GLN A 693 9.29 -30.45 -2.14
CA GLN A 693 8.13 -29.59 -2.14
C GLN A 693 6.84 -30.41 -2.20
N LEU A 694 6.98 -31.72 -2.46
CA LEU A 694 5.92 -32.67 -2.71
C LEU A 694 5.59 -33.53 -1.46
N SER A 695 4.31 -33.81 -1.22
CA SER A 695 3.86 -34.81 -0.24
C SER A 695 3.93 -36.24 -0.79
N ALA A 696 3.96 -37.25 0.08
CA ALA A 696 3.81 -38.64 -0.36
C ALA A 696 2.48 -38.88 -1.10
N LEU A 697 2.52 -39.64 -2.18
CA LEU A 697 1.35 -40.08 -2.95
C LEU A 697 0.52 -41.07 -2.10
N ASP A 698 -0.82 -40.98 -2.13
CA ASP A 698 -1.69 -42.03 -1.58
C ASP A 698 -1.77 -43.21 -2.57
N PRO A 699 -1.15 -44.38 -2.27
CA PRO A 699 -1.09 -45.51 -3.20
C PRO A 699 -2.44 -46.20 -3.42
N ARG A 700 -3.48 -45.81 -2.67
CA ARG A 700 -4.83 -46.40 -2.75
C ARG A 700 -5.74 -45.68 -3.75
N LEU A 701 -5.28 -44.59 -4.35
CA LEU A 701 -6.05 -43.83 -5.33
C LEU A 701 -5.83 -44.37 -6.75
N PRO A 702 -6.87 -44.37 -7.60
CA PRO A 702 -6.74 -44.85 -8.97
C PRO A 702 -5.79 -43.97 -9.78
N THR A 703 -5.15 -44.54 -10.80
CA THR A 703 -4.33 -43.80 -11.75
C THR A 703 -5.15 -42.71 -12.44
N VAL A 704 -4.50 -41.60 -12.78
CA VAL A 704 -5.11 -40.48 -13.50
C VAL A 704 -5.59 -40.97 -14.88
N GLY A 705 -6.78 -40.54 -15.28
CA GLY A 705 -7.38 -40.92 -16.56
C GLY A 705 -6.93 -40.01 -17.71
N PRO A 706 -7.32 -40.28 -18.96
CA PRO A 706 -7.13 -39.32 -20.04
C PRO A 706 -8.00 -38.08 -19.82
N GLN A 707 -7.49 -36.92 -20.23
CA GLN A 707 -8.26 -35.67 -20.28
C GLN A 707 -9.40 -35.80 -21.30
N ARG A 708 -10.59 -35.33 -20.93
CA ARG A 708 -11.81 -35.39 -21.74
C ARG A 708 -12.15 -34.01 -22.30
N SER A 709 -12.89 -33.96 -23.41
CA SER A 709 -13.40 -32.71 -23.98
C SER A 709 -14.39 -31.97 -23.08
N THR A 710 -14.98 -32.68 -22.11
CA THR A 710 -15.92 -32.14 -21.11
C THR A 710 -15.24 -31.65 -19.83
N ASP A 711 -13.94 -31.87 -19.68
CA ASP A 711 -13.18 -31.45 -18.50
C ASP A 711 -13.06 -29.92 -18.41
N TRP A 712 -12.72 -29.40 -17.23
CA TRP A 712 -12.36 -28.00 -16.97
C TRP A 712 -10.86 -27.89 -16.65
N PRO A 713 -9.98 -28.01 -17.67
CA PRO A 713 -8.53 -28.08 -17.46
C PRO A 713 -7.89 -26.76 -17.06
N THR A 714 -8.53 -25.62 -17.30
CA THR A 714 -7.99 -24.30 -16.99
C THR A 714 -9.08 -23.38 -16.46
N TYR A 715 -8.69 -22.19 -15.99
CA TYR A 715 -9.62 -21.17 -15.52
C TYR A 715 -10.65 -20.83 -16.61
N ARG A 716 -11.94 -20.92 -16.25
CA ARG A 716 -13.09 -20.73 -17.16
C ARG A 716 -13.07 -21.66 -18.39
N HIS A 717 -12.81 -22.94 -18.14
CA HIS A 717 -12.91 -24.06 -19.11
C HIS A 717 -11.79 -24.13 -20.15
N ASP A 718 -11.64 -23.11 -20.99
CA ASP A 718 -10.77 -23.15 -22.17
C ASP A 718 -9.92 -21.88 -22.34
N ALA A 719 -9.07 -21.86 -23.37
CA ALA A 719 -8.21 -20.73 -23.69
C ALA A 719 -8.97 -19.43 -23.99
N SER A 720 -10.22 -19.53 -24.48
CA SER A 720 -11.10 -18.37 -24.68
C SER A 720 -11.78 -17.90 -23.41
N ARG A 721 -11.62 -18.65 -22.30
CA ARG A 721 -12.26 -18.39 -21.00
C ARG A 721 -13.78 -18.39 -21.11
N SER A 722 -14.33 -19.27 -21.95
CA SER A 722 -15.77 -19.33 -22.29
C SER A 722 -16.69 -19.49 -21.08
N GLY A 723 -16.22 -20.16 -20.02
CA GLY A 723 -17.01 -20.41 -18.82
C GLY A 723 -18.16 -21.40 -19.01
N SER A 724 -18.16 -22.21 -20.08
CA SER A 724 -19.19 -23.21 -20.36
C SER A 724 -18.57 -24.54 -20.79
N THR A 725 -19.28 -25.66 -20.61
CA THR A 725 -18.88 -27.00 -21.08
C THR A 725 -20.11 -27.74 -21.60
N ALA A 726 -19.93 -28.72 -22.47
CA ALA A 726 -21.01 -29.56 -23.02
C ALA A 726 -21.45 -30.70 -22.08
N THR A 727 -21.12 -30.60 -20.78
CA THR A 727 -21.46 -31.63 -19.80
C THR A 727 -22.91 -31.51 -19.35
N ASP A 728 -23.65 -32.61 -19.42
CA ASP A 728 -25.01 -32.69 -18.86
C ASP A 728 -24.96 -32.62 -17.32
N VAL A 729 -25.73 -31.69 -16.75
CA VAL A 729 -25.87 -31.54 -15.30
C VAL A 729 -27.31 -31.86 -14.90
N PRO A 730 -27.55 -32.82 -13.98
CA PRO A 730 -28.91 -33.16 -13.58
C PRO A 730 -29.57 -31.98 -12.84
N PRO A 731 -30.89 -31.77 -13.02
CA PRO A 731 -31.60 -30.63 -12.42
C PRO A 731 -31.69 -30.71 -10.88
N ARG A 732 -31.39 -31.87 -10.29
CA ARG A 732 -31.31 -32.07 -8.84
C ARG A 732 -29.90 -32.50 -8.46
N LEU A 733 -29.18 -31.61 -7.80
CA LEU A 733 -27.82 -31.86 -7.31
C LEU A 733 -27.86 -32.45 -5.89
N ARG A 734 -26.98 -33.40 -5.62
CA ARG A 734 -26.68 -33.91 -4.27
C ARG A 734 -25.18 -33.82 -4.01
N PRO A 735 -24.72 -33.50 -2.79
CA PRO A 735 -23.30 -33.53 -2.47
C PRO A 735 -22.71 -34.92 -2.73
N ALA A 736 -21.68 -35.02 -3.56
CA ALA A 736 -20.96 -36.28 -3.81
C ALA A 736 -19.94 -36.56 -2.69
N TRP A 737 -19.17 -35.54 -2.32
CA TRP A 737 -18.22 -35.54 -1.22
C TRP A 737 -17.95 -34.10 -0.75
N SER A 738 -17.29 -33.94 0.40
CA SER A 738 -16.77 -32.67 0.88
C SER A 738 -15.41 -32.91 1.53
N THR A 739 -14.47 -32.00 1.34
CA THR A 739 -13.14 -32.04 1.93
C THR A 739 -12.72 -30.65 2.37
N SER A 740 -11.96 -30.56 3.47
CA SER A 740 -11.45 -29.29 3.99
C SER A 740 -10.01 -29.10 3.53
N VAL A 741 -9.77 -28.11 2.68
CA VAL A 741 -8.43 -27.74 2.18
C VAL A 741 -7.84 -26.57 2.97
N GLY A 742 -8.69 -25.77 3.63
CA GLY A 742 -8.27 -24.58 4.38
C GLY A 742 -7.83 -23.42 3.48
N GLY A 743 -7.44 -22.29 4.10
CA GLY A 743 -6.77 -21.19 3.41
C GLY A 743 -7.63 -20.34 2.47
N LYS A 744 -6.95 -19.49 1.69
CA LYS A 744 -7.56 -18.59 0.71
C LYS A 744 -7.38 -19.20 -0.68
N LEU A 745 -8.43 -19.86 -1.16
CA LEU A 745 -8.32 -20.72 -2.34
C LEU A 745 -8.48 -19.95 -3.67
N THR A 746 -7.82 -20.45 -4.73
CA THR A 746 -8.17 -20.11 -6.11
C THR A 746 -9.49 -20.77 -6.52
N SER A 747 -10.04 -20.40 -7.68
CA SER A 747 -11.04 -21.25 -8.33
C SER A 747 -10.44 -22.63 -8.62
N PRO A 748 -11.23 -23.73 -8.49
CA PRO A 748 -10.75 -25.06 -8.81
C PRO A 748 -10.71 -25.29 -10.32
N VAL A 749 -9.83 -26.19 -10.76
CA VAL A 749 -9.86 -26.81 -12.10
C VAL A 749 -10.05 -28.31 -11.95
N SER A 750 -10.71 -28.96 -12.90
CA SER A 750 -11.05 -30.38 -12.83
C SER A 750 -10.81 -31.04 -14.19
N ALA A 751 -9.80 -31.88 -14.28
CA ALA A 751 -9.48 -32.61 -15.50
C ALA A 751 -8.89 -33.99 -15.19
N ALA A 752 -9.10 -34.95 -16.09
CA ALA A 752 -8.50 -36.29 -15.99
C ALA A 752 -8.81 -37.03 -14.66
N GLY A 753 -9.93 -36.70 -14.02
CA GLY A 753 -10.31 -37.27 -12.72
C GLY A 753 -9.62 -36.65 -11.51
N VAL A 754 -8.96 -35.50 -11.67
CA VAL A 754 -8.28 -34.76 -10.61
C VAL A 754 -8.86 -33.35 -10.48
N VAL A 755 -9.11 -32.92 -9.25
CA VAL A 755 -9.45 -31.52 -8.92
C VAL A 755 -8.22 -30.85 -8.35
N LEU A 756 -7.81 -29.72 -8.94
CA LEU A 756 -6.68 -28.92 -8.49
C LEU A 756 -7.16 -27.57 -7.94
N VAL A 757 -6.58 -27.16 -6.83
CA VAL A 757 -6.82 -25.85 -6.21
C VAL A 757 -5.54 -25.37 -5.54
N ALA A 758 -5.27 -24.06 -5.61
CA ALA A 758 -4.16 -23.46 -4.89
C ALA A 758 -4.63 -22.80 -3.60
N ASP A 759 -3.93 -23.02 -2.49
CA ASP A 759 -3.96 -22.15 -1.32
C ASP A 759 -2.96 -21.01 -1.54
N LYS A 760 -3.51 -19.80 -1.73
CA LYS A 760 -2.77 -18.64 -2.20
C LYS A 760 -1.65 -18.26 -1.25
N ASP A 761 -1.98 -18.13 0.03
CA ASP A 761 -1.09 -17.52 1.01
C ASP A 761 -0.20 -18.58 1.70
N ALA A 762 -0.57 -19.86 1.64
CA ALA A 762 0.28 -20.99 2.05
C ALA A 762 1.21 -21.52 0.93
N HIS A 763 1.18 -20.90 -0.25
CA HIS A 763 2.04 -21.19 -1.41
C HIS A 763 1.90 -22.63 -1.93
N ARG A 764 0.71 -23.23 -1.85
CA ARG A 764 0.53 -24.67 -2.07
C ARG A 764 -0.51 -24.99 -3.15
N ILE A 765 -0.19 -25.94 -4.03
CA ILE A 765 -1.16 -26.63 -4.88
C ILE A 765 -1.63 -27.89 -4.18
N HIS A 766 -2.94 -28.13 -4.19
CA HIS A 766 -3.57 -29.37 -3.76
C HIS A 766 -4.16 -30.09 -4.97
N ALA A 767 -3.83 -31.37 -5.13
CA ALA A 767 -4.50 -32.27 -6.05
C ALA A 767 -5.39 -33.23 -5.26
N LEU A 768 -6.66 -33.28 -5.64
CA LEU A 768 -7.67 -34.12 -5.03
C LEU A 768 -8.21 -35.10 -6.07
N ASP A 769 -8.54 -36.30 -5.62
CA ASP A 769 -9.31 -37.24 -6.43
C ASP A 769 -10.73 -36.69 -6.67
N ALA A 770 -11.14 -36.55 -7.93
CA ALA A 770 -12.43 -35.94 -8.27
C ALA A 770 -13.63 -36.77 -7.83
N ALA A 771 -13.47 -38.08 -7.63
CA ALA A 771 -14.56 -38.97 -7.22
C ALA A 771 -14.78 -39.01 -5.70
N SER A 772 -13.71 -38.83 -4.91
CA SER A 772 -13.76 -39.01 -3.45
C SER A 772 -13.38 -37.76 -2.64
N GLY A 773 -12.76 -36.75 -3.26
CA GLY A 773 -12.23 -35.57 -2.57
C GLY A 773 -10.96 -35.84 -1.74
N ARG A 774 -10.39 -37.05 -1.83
CA ARG A 774 -9.17 -37.42 -1.10
C ARG A 774 -7.94 -36.79 -1.72
N GLN A 775 -7.02 -36.32 -0.88
CA GLN A 775 -5.77 -35.71 -1.33
C GLN A 775 -4.87 -36.74 -2.03
N ARG A 776 -4.51 -36.47 -3.29
CA ARG A 776 -3.55 -37.25 -4.09
C ARG A 776 -2.13 -36.84 -3.77
N TRP A 777 -1.85 -35.54 -3.88
CA TRP A 777 -0.55 -34.93 -3.61
C TRP A 777 -0.71 -33.44 -3.34
N THR A 778 0.30 -32.83 -2.73
CA THR A 778 0.43 -31.37 -2.61
C THR A 778 1.82 -30.93 -2.98
N TYR A 779 1.95 -29.75 -3.60
CA TYR A 779 3.23 -29.15 -3.96
C TYR A 779 3.35 -27.72 -3.39
N ALA A 780 4.44 -27.41 -2.69
CA ALA A 780 4.70 -26.09 -2.11
C ALA A 780 5.70 -25.28 -2.97
N ALA A 781 5.26 -24.15 -3.53
CA ALA A 781 6.09 -23.20 -4.28
C ALA A 781 6.87 -22.27 -3.34
N GLY A 782 7.69 -21.37 -3.90
CA GLY A 782 8.47 -20.38 -3.15
C GLY A 782 7.70 -19.09 -2.81
N GLY A 783 6.48 -18.94 -3.34
CA GLY A 783 5.65 -17.75 -3.17
C GLY A 783 4.20 -18.02 -3.52
N ARG A 784 3.35 -17.01 -3.33
CA ARG A 784 1.89 -17.14 -3.54
C ARG A 784 1.53 -17.63 -4.92
N ILE A 785 0.43 -18.35 -5.01
CA ILE A 785 -0.12 -18.88 -6.27
C ILE A 785 -1.48 -18.24 -6.48
N ASP A 786 -1.50 -17.12 -7.20
CA ASP A 786 -2.68 -16.24 -7.26
C ASP A 786 -3.75 -16.67 -8.28
N SER A 787 -3.43 -17.60 -9.18
CA SER A 787 -4.30 -18.05 -10.26
C SER A 787 -4.48 -19.57 -10.28
N PRO A 788 -5.61 -20.07 -10.82
CA PRO A 788 -5.81 -21.50 -10.99
C PRO A 788 -4.76 -22.11 -11.93
N PRO A 789 -4.29 -23.35 -11.65
CA PRO A 789 -3.37 -24.05 -12.53
C PRO A 789 -4.05 -24.45 -13.85
N THR A 790 -3.25 -24.77 -14.86
CA THR A 790 -3.69 -25.28 -16.16
C THR A 790 -3.21 -26.72 -16.33
N VAL A 791 -4.12 -27.61 -16.70
CA VAL A 791 -3.84 -29.00 -17.03
C VAL A 791 -3.72 -29.17 -18.54
N ASP A 792 -2.61 -29.75 -19.00
CA ASP A 792 -2.43 -30.14 -20.39
C ASP A 792 -1.64 -31.45 -20.46
N ARG A 793 -2.21 -32.49 -21.07
CA ARG A 793 -1.53 -33.75 -21.41
C ARG A 793 -0.72 -34.36 -20.24
N GLY A 794 -1.36 -34.48 -19.07
CA GLY A 794 -0.73 -35.04 -17.88
C GLY A 794 0.22 -34.10 -17.15
N ARG A 795 0.24 -32.81 -17.49
CA ARG A 795 1.05 -31.78 -16.84
C ARG A 795 0.18 -30.74 -16.16
N VAL A 796 0.68 -30.16 -15.08
CA VAL A 796 0.06 -29.07 -14.32
C VAL A 796 0.98 -27.86 -14.36
N LEU A 797 0.54 -26.79 -15.03
CA LEU A 797 1.29 -25.55 -15.20
C LEU A 797 0.70 -24.44 -14.33
N PHE A 798 1.55 -23.70 -13.63
CA PHE A 798 1.13 -22.52 -12.87
C PHE A 798 2.29 -21.52 -12.67
N GLY A 799 1.92 -20.25 -12.56
CA GLY A 799 2.83 -19.18 -12.16
C GLY A 799 2.82 -18.98 -10.64
N SER A 800 3.93 -18.50 -10.10
CA SER A 800 4.05 -18.11 -8.69
C SER A 800 4.60 -16.69 -8.55
N ALA A 801 4.23 -16.05 -7.43
CA ALA A 801 4.73 -14.73 -7.05
C ALA A 801 6.22 -14.72 -6.70
N ASP A 802 6.88 -15.89 -6.60
CA ASP A 802 8.33 -16.01 -6.46
C ASP A 802 9.12 -15.72 -7.76
N GLY A 803 8.41 -15.47 -8.88
CA GLY A 803 8.99 -15.18 -10.19
C GLY A 803 9.29 -16.42 -11.03
N TRP A 804 8.78 -17.59 -10.65
CA TRP A 804 8.89 -18.84 -11.40
C TRP A 804 7.57 -19.25 -12.06
N VAL A 805 7.69 -20.00 -13.15
CA VAL A 805 6.64 -20.88 -13.68
C VAL A 805 7.02 -22.32 -13.43
N TYR A 806 6.06 -23.11 -12.97
CA TYR A 806 6.24 -24.52 -12.63
C TYR A 806 5.43 -25.40 -13.57
N CYS A 807 6.01 -26.56 -13.88
CA CYS A 807 5.34 -27.66 -14.56
C CYS A 807 5.53 -28.94 -13.74
N LEU A 808 4.42 -29.48 -13.24
CA LEU A 808 4.38 -30.70 -12.46
C LEU A 808 3.73 -31.84 -13.25
N SER A 809 4.09 -33.06 -12.91
CA SER A 809 3.37 -34.27 -13.30
C SER A 809 1.98 -34.27 -12.63
N LEU A 810 0.92 -34.48 -13.40
CA LEU A 810 -0.44 -34.57 -12.85
C LEU A 810 -0.63 -35.82 -11.99
N ASP A 811 0.10 -36.89 -12.31
CA ASP A 811 -0.05 -38.20 -11.67
C ASP A 811 0.40 -38.17 -10.22
N ASP A 812 1.56 -37.56 -9.97
CA ASP A 812 2.26 -37.64 -8.71
C ASP A 812 2.77 -36.30 -8.18
N GLY A 813 2.53 -35.19 -8.88
CA GLY A 813 2.91 -33.84 -8.46
C GLY A 813 4.40 -33.54 -8.56
N ARG A 814 5.22 -34.45 -9.10
CA ARG A 814 6.67 -34.25 -9.21
C ARG A 814 7.00 -33.15 -10.22
N LEU A 815 7.99 -32.34 -9.88
CA LEU A 815 8.54 -31.33 -10.79
C LEU A 815 9.07 -31.98 -12.08
N VAL A 816 8.51 -31.55 -13.21
CA VAL A 816 9.01 -31.87 -14.56
C VAL A 816 10.04 -30.83 -14.97
N TRP A 817 9.66 -29.56 -14.91
CA TRP A 817 10.55 -28.42 -15.11
C TRP A 817 10.01 -27.17 -14.40
N ARG A 818 10.89 -26.22 -14.14
CA ARG A 818 10.52 -24.84 -13.76
C ARG A 818 11.38 -23.83 -14.49
N PHE A 819 10.83 -22.65 -14.73
CA PHE A 819 11.49 -21.58 -15.47
C PHE A 819 11.50 -20.27 -14.67
N ARG A 820 12.68 -19.65 -14.53
CA ARG A 820 12.84 -18.36 -13.85
C ARG A 820 12.46 -17.23 -14.80
N ALA A 821 11.24 -16.71 -14.66
CA ALA A 821 10.73 -15.63 -15.50
C ALA A 821 11.13 -14.24 -15.02
N ALA A 822 11.47 -14.09 -13.74
CA ALA A 822 11.98 -12.83 -13.20
C ALA A 822 13.41 -12.57 -13.70
N PRO A 823 13.70 -11.37 -14.24
CA PRO A 823 15.02 -11.03 -14.81
C PRO A 823 16.10 -10.83 -13.73
N ARG A 824 15.72 -10.58 -12.48
CA ARG A 824 16.62 -10.30 -11.35
C ARG A 824 16.07 -10.88 -10.05
N GLN A 825 16.93 -11.03 -9.04
CA GLN A 825 16.49 -11.31 -7.67
C GLN A 825 16.20 -10.00 -6.94
N ARG A 826 14.91 -9.67 -6.80
CA ARG A 826 14.44 -8.55 -5.99
C ARG A 826 13.11 -8.92 -5.37
N LEU A 827 13.06 -8.98 -4.05
CA LEU A 827 11.91 -9.28 -3.23
C LEU A 827 11.38 -7.99 -2.61
N ILE A 828 10.07 -7.86 -2.62
CA ILE A 828 9.29 -6.79 -2.01
C ILE A 828 8.17 -7.41 -1.18
N VAL A 829 7.60 -6.63 -0.28
CA VAL A 829 6.45 -7.08 0.52
C VAL A 829 5.16 -6.69 -0.19
N VAL A 830 4.25 -7.65 -0.32
CA VAL A 830 2.96 -7.50 -0.99
C VAL A 830 1.87 -8.20 -0.18
N ASN A 831 0.97 -7.44 0.42
CA ASN A 831 -0.11 -7.96 1.28
C ASN A 831 0.39 -9.01 2.29
N GLU A 832 1.43 -8.63 3.03
CA GLU A 832 1.97 -9.36 4.18
C GLU A 832 2.56 -10.71 3.75
N GLN A 833 3.12 -10.73 2.54
CA GLN A 833 3.81 -11.84 1.89
C GLN A 833 5.05 -11.29 1.19
N LEU A 834 6.11 -12.10 1.09
CA LEU A 834 7.33 -11.74 0.39
C LEU A 834 7.26 -12.27 -1.05
N GLU A 835 7.36 -11.38 -2.04
CA GLU A 835 7.16 -11.71 -3.46
C GLU A 835 8.28 -11.12 -4.32
N SER A 836 8.55 -11.75 -5.47
CA SER A 836 9.37 -11.17 -6.53
C SER A 836 8.77 -9.84 -7.01
N ALA A 837 9.62 -8.85 -7.32
CA ALA A 837 9.22 -7.64 -8.04
C ALA A 837 8.60 -7.97 -9.42
N TRP A 838 8.96 -9.12 -10.00
CA TRP A 838 8.38 -9.70 -11.21
C TRP A 838 7.67 -11.02 -10.90
N PRO A 839 6.43 -10.99 -10.38
CA PRO A 839 5.66 -12.19 -10.09
C PRO A 839 5.05 -12.73 -11.39
N VAL A 840 4.73 -14.02 -11.42
CA VAL A 840 3.86 -14.59 -12.47
C VAL A 840 2.48 -14.83 -11.86
N SER A 841 1.65 -13.79 -11.82
CA SER A 841 0.36 -13.82 -11.11
C SER A 841 -0.80 -14.39 -11.94
N GLY A 842 -0.73 -14.31 -13.27
CA GLY A 842 -1.78 -14.78 -14.18
C GLY A 842 -1.76 -16.31 -14.39
N SER A 843 -2.91 -16.88 -14.74
CA SER A 843 -3.00 -18.31 -15.11
C SER A 843 -2.19 -18.56 -16.38
N VAL A 844 -1.42 -19.65 -16.40
CA VAL A 844 -0.63 -20.03 -17.59
C VAL A 844 -1.60 -20.46 -18.69
N LEU A 845 -1.61 -19.73 -19.80
CA LEU A 845 -2.44 -20.03 -20.96
C LEU A 845 -1.73 -21.07 -21.83
N VAL A 846 -2.40 -22.15 -22.22
CA VAL A 846 -1.84 -23.17 -23.11
C VAL A 846 -2.58 -23.15 -24.44
N LEU A 847 -1.82 -23.08 -25.54
CA LEU A 847 -2.29 -23.15 -26.93
C LEU A 847 -1.29 -23.96 -27.73
N ASP A 848 -1.75 -24.96 -28.49
CA ASP A 848 -0.92 -25.73 -29.43
C ASP A 848 0.44 -26.14 -28.84
N GLU A 849 0.42 -26.76 -27.65
CA GLU A 849 1.62 -27.24 -26.93
C GLU A 849 2.56 -26.15 -26.41
N ALA A 850 2.17 -24.88 -26.53
CA ALA A 850 2.92 -23.74 -26.01
C ALA A 850 2.23 -23.11 -24.79
N ALA A 851 3.03 -22.81 -23.77
CA ALA A 851 2.64 -22.11 -22.55
C ALA A 851 2.94 -20.61 -22.67
N TYR A 852 1.93 -19.78 -22.43
CA TYR A 852 1.98 -18.33 -22.47
C TYR A 852 1.76 -17.75 -21.07
N PHE A 853 2.62 -16.83 -20.64
CA PHE A 853 2.50 -16.16 -19.34
C PHE A 853 3.30 -14.84 -19.31
N VAL A 854 2.97 -13.96 -18.35
CA VAL A 854 3.63 -12.67 -18.15
C VAL A 854 4.21 -12.60 -16.74
N ALA A 855 5.49 -12.20 -16.64
CA ALA A 855 6.14 -11.86 -15.39
C ALA A 855 6.25 -10.34 -15.24
N GLY A 856 5.88 -9.78 -14.09
CA GLY A 856 5.95 -8.34 -13.84
C GLY A 856 4.63 -7.72 -13.39
N ARG A 857 4.74 -6.58 -12.70
CA ARG A 857 3.57 -5.81 -12.24
C ARG A 857 3.24 -4.66 -13.17
N SER A 858 4.19 -3.98 -13.81
CA SER A 858 3.85 -2.83 -14.63
C SER A 858 4.89 -2.63 -15.72
N SER A 859 4.47 -2.16 -16.89
CA SER A 859 5.41 -1.72 -17.93
C SER A 859 6.12 -0.40 -17.59
N TYR A 860 5.77 0.26 -16.48
CA TYR A 860 6.30 1.57 -16.08
C TYR A 860 7.34 1.52 -14.96
N LEU A 861 7.37 0.43 -14.18
CA LEU A 861 8.18 0.26 -12.99
C LEU A 861 8.96 -1.05 -13.08
N ASP A 862 10.05 -1.14 -12.31
CA ASP A 862 10.88 -2.35 -12.21
C ASP A 862 11.25 -2.90 -13.60
N ASP A 863 11.72 -2.03 -14.50
CA ASP A 863 12.15 -2.41 -15.86
C ASP A 863 11.09 -3.11 -16.72
N GLY A 864 9.81 -2.93 -16.41
CA GLY A 864 8.72 -3.43 -17.22
C GLY A 864 8.32 -4.88 -16.92
N MET A 865 7.66 -5.49 -17.90
CA MET A 865 7.16 -6.87 -17.81
C MET A 865 7.75 -7.74 -18.90
N PHE A 866 7.70 -9.06 -18.71
CA PHE A 866 8.29 -10.03 -19.63
C PHE A 866 7.22 -11.04 -20.04
N PHE A 867 6.88 -11.06 -21.32
CA PHE A 867 5.91 -11.98 -21.90
C PHE A 867 6.65 -13.15 -22.53
N TYR A 868 6.34 -14.37 -22.11
CA TYR A 868 6.98 -15.60 -22.56
C TYR A 868 6.03 -16.54 -23.29
N LYS A 869 6.60 -17.31 -24.21
CA LYS A 869 6.05 -18.49 -24.87
C LYS A 869 7.06 -19.64 -24.69
N LEU A 870 6.69 -20.68 -23.97
CA LEU A 870 7.53 -21.85 -23.69
C LEU A 870 6.90 -23.12 -24.29
N ASP A 871 7.73 -24.10 -24.61
CA ASP A 871 7.29 -25.46 -24.92
C ASP A 871 6.77 -26.14 -23.64
N VAL A 872 5.54 -26.67 -23.66
CA VAL A 872 4.93 -27.31 -22.48
C VAL A 872 5.68 -28.58 -22.07
N ALA A 873 6.22 -29.32 -23.03
CA ALA A 873 6.82 -30.62 -22.77
C ALA A 873 8.15 -30.53 -22.03
N ASN A 874 8.99 -29.57 -22.42
CA ASN A 874 10.36 -29.46 -21.92
C ASN A 874 10.69 -28.10 -21.27
N GLY A 875 9.83 -27.10 -21.38
CA GLY A 875 10.04 -25.77 -20.78
C GLY A 875 10.99 -24.86 -21.54
N ARG A 876 11.45 -25.27 -22.73
CA ARG A 876 12.34 -24.47 -23.59
C ARG A 876 11.67 -23.17 -23.99
N VAL A 877 12.41 -22.06 -23.98
CA VAL A 877 11.88 -20.77 -24.41
C VAL A 877 11.73 -20.76 -25.93
N LEU A 878 10.49 -20.64 -26.41
CA LEU A 878 10.19 -20.48 -27.84
C LEU A 878 10.24 -19.01 -28.24
N LYS A 879 9.75 -18.12 -27.38
CA LYS A 879 9.77 -16.66 -27.60
C LYS A 879 9.68 -15.91 -26.27
N SER A 880 10.31 -14.74 -26.21
CA SER A 880 10.11 -13.77 -25.12
C SER A 880 10.11 -12.34 -25.65
N VAL A 881 9.29 -11.47 -25.05
CA VAL A 881 9.22 -10.04 -25.37
C VAL A 881 9.19 -9.22 -24.07
N LYS A 882 10.01 -8.17 -24.00
CA LYS A 882 9.96 -7.17 -22.93
C LYS A 882 8.88 -6.14 -23.25
N LEU A 883 7.92 -5.97 -22.34
CA LEU A 883 6.85 -4.97 -22.40
C LEU A 883 7.23 -3.79 -21.50
N GLU A 884 7.79 -2.76 -22.09
CA GLU A 884 8.23 -1.54 -21.41
C GLU A 884 7.73 -0.30 -22.15
N VAL A 885 7.47 0.78 -21.43
CA VAL A 885 7.16 2.08 -22.04
C VAL A 885 8.45 2.85 -22.28
N GLU A 886 8.67 3.25 -23.53
CA GLU A 886 9.80 4.11 -23.93
C GLU A 886 9.96 5.30 -22.99
N LYS A 887 11.21 5.57 -22.57
CA LYS A 887 11.57 6.62 -21.60
C LYS A 887 10.94 7.97 -21.95
N GLU A 888 11.07 8.44 -23.19
CA GLU A 888 10.51 9.73 -23.61
C GLU A 888 8.98 9.76 -23.51
N LYS A 889 8.30 8.69 -23.93
CA LYS A 889 6.84 8.57 -23.82
C LYS A 889 6.38 8.49 -22.38
N ARG A 890 7.15 7.82 -21.52
CA ARG A 890 6.91 7.72 -20.07
C ARG A 890 7.04 9.08 -19.41
N ASP A 891 8.19 9.72 -19.57
CA ASP A 891 8.57 10.92 -18.82
C ASP A 891 7.83 12.18 -19.35
N ARG A 892 7.50 12.26 -20.65
CA ARG A 892 6.72 13.37 -21.25
C ARG A 892 5.20 13.15 -21.25
N GLY A 893 4.72 12.04 -20.68
CA GLY A 893 3.28 11.79 -20.52
C GLY A 893 2.52 11.57 -21.84
N GLY A 894 3.04 10.75 -22.76
CA GLY A 894 2.36 10.35 -24.01
C GLY A 894 0.95 9.78 -23.79
N LEU A 895 0.11 9.71 -24.84
CA LEU A 895 -1.33 9.39 -24.71
C LEU A 895 -1.65 7.90 -24.49
N SER A 896 -0.76 6.96 -24.82
CA SER A 896 -1.04 5.52 -24.76
C SER A 896 0.25 4.70 -24.86
N GLY A 897 0.26 3.48 -24.31
CA GLY A 897 1.33 2.51 -24.58
C GLY A 897 1.70 1.56 -23.44
N GLY A 898 1.19 1.78 -22.22
CA GLY A 898 1.48 0.90 -21.10
C GLY A 898 0.71 -0.42 -21.13
N TYR A 899 1.23 -1.38 -20.37
CA TYR A 899 0.69 -2.71 -20.13
C TYR A 899 0.64 -2.96 -18.62
N LEU A 900 -0.41 -3.66 -18.19
CA LEU A 900 -0.57 -4.17 -16.82
C LEU A 900 -0.85 -5.68 -16.94
N PRO A 901 -0.43 -6.50 -15.97
CA PRO A 901 -0.67 -7.94 -15.99
C PRO A 901 -2.16 -8.23 -15.85
N ASP A 902 -2.60 -9.33 -16.43
CA ASP A 902 -3.98 -9.81 -16.34
C ASP A 902 -4.02 -11.33 -16.63
N VAL A 903 -5.21 -11.92 -16.52
CA VAL A 903 -5.48 -13.28 -16.97
C VAL A 903 -5.44 -13.32 -18.50
N LEU A 904 -4.48 -14.06 -19.05
CA LEU A 904 -4.37 -14.26 -20.49
C LEU A 904 -5.55 -15.08 -21.04
N SER A 905 -5.97 -14.71 -22.25
CA SER A 905 -7.02 -15.38 -23.02
C SER A 905 -6.69 -15.37 -24.51
N ALA A 906 -7.32 -16.25 -25.28
CA ALA A 906 -7.07 -16.39 -26.71
C ALA A 906 -8.34 -16.48 -27.53
N MET A 907 -8.29 -15.95 -28.74
CA MET A 907 -9.35 -16.07 -29.75
C MET A 907 -8.72 -16.09 -31.14
N GLY A 908 -8.97 -17.15 -31.91
CA GLY A 908 -8.34 -17.36 -33.22
C GLY A 908 -6.81 -17.41 -33.13
N GLU A 909 -6.15 -16.53 -33.88
CA GLU A 909 -4.68 -16.38 -33.90
C GLU A 909 -4.16 -15.35 -32.89
N SER A 910 -5.02 -14.83 -32.02
CA SER A 910 -4.68 -13.74 -31.09
C SER A 910 -4.62 -14.21 -29.64
N VAL A 911 -3.63 -13.68 -28.92
CA VAL A 911 -3.50 -13.75 -27.47
C VAL A 911 -3.73 -12.35 -26.89
N PHE A 912 -4.52 -12.26 -25.82
CA PHE A 912 -4.91 -11.01 -25.20
C PHE A 912 -4.33 -10.88 -23.80
N LEU A 913 -3.71 -9.73 -23.55
CA LEU A 913 -3.32 -9.25 -22.23
C LEU A 913 -4.15 -7.99 -21.94
N ARG A 914 -5.25 -8.18 -21.21
CA ARG A 914 -6.25 -7.13 -20.97
C ARG A 914 -6.76 -6.54 -22.29
N SER A 915 -6.50 -5.26 -22.57
CA SER A 915 -6.88 -4.59 -23.82
C SER A 915 -5.80 -4.65 -24.92
N ALA A 916 -4.65 -5.24 -24.65
CA ALA A 916 -3.59 -5.43 -25.64
C ALA A 916 -3.75 -6.76 -26.36
N ARG A 917 -3.67 -6.73 -27.70
CA ARG A 917 -3.72 -7.89 -28.59
C ARG A 917 -2.32 -8.22 -29.10
N PHE A 918 -1.98 -9.49 -29.10
CA PHE A 918 -0.74 -10.05 -29.65
C PHE A 918 -1.10 -11.19 -30.60
N ASP A 919 -0.24 -11.47 -31.57
CA ASP A 919 -0.32 -12.74 -32.31
C ASP A 919 0.33 -13.89 -31.51
N ARG A 920 0.34 -15.09 -32.10
CA ARG A 920 0.91 -16.28 -31.48
C ARG A 920 2.42 -16.23 -31.27
N ASP A 921 3.12 -15.28 -31.87
CA ASP A 921 4.56 -15.06 -31.75
C ASP A 921 4.90 -13.82 -30.91
N LEU A 922 3.92 -13.38 -30.11
CA LEU A 922 4.04 -12.28 -29.15
C LEU A 922 4.30 -10.92 -29.80
N VAL A 923 3.97 -10.76 -31.09
CA VAL A 923 4.08 -9.46 -31.76
C VAL A 923 2.85 -8.62 -31.41
N PRO A 924 3.04 -7.42 -30.82
CA PRO A 924 1.93 -6.53 -30.52
C PRO A 924 1.17 -6.15 -31.79
N GLN A 925 -0.15 -6.24 -31.74
CA GLN A 925 -1.03 -5.83 -32.83
C GLN A 925 -1.48 -4.37 -32.62
N PRO A 926 -1.72 -3.60 -33.69
CA PRO A 926 -1.98 -2.16 -33.59
C PRO A 926 -3.30 -1.82 -32.89
N ASP A 927 -4.29 -2.71 -32.93
CA ASP A 927 -5.61 -2.47 -32.33
C ASP A 927 -5.62 -2.88 -30.85
N LYS A 928 -5.94 -1.93 -29.97
CA LYS A 928 -6.43 -2.27 -28.62
C LYS A 928 -7.89 -2.63 -28.72
N VAL A 929 -8.23 -3.90 -28.44
CA VAL A 929 -9.59 -4.41 -28.52
C VAL A 929 -10.11 -4.64 -27.10
N PRO A 930 -11.32 -4.14 -26.76
CA PRO A 930 -11.99 -4.56 -25.55
C PRO A 930 -12.17 -6.08 -25.53
N HIS A 931 -11.56 -6.78 -24.57
CA HIS A 931 -11.60 -8.24 -24.46
C HIS A 931 -11.75 -8.65 -23.01
N LEU A 932 -12.80 -9.45 -22.69
CA LEU A 932 -13.24 -10.08 -21.42
C LEU A 932 -13.18 -9.25 -20.11
N TRP A 933 -12.17 -8.43 -19.90
CA TRP A 933 -11.78 -7.70 -18.68
C TRP A 933 -11.42 -6.22 -18.95
N SER A 934 -11.81 -5.69 -20.11
CA SER A 934 -11.39 -4.36 -20.59
C SER A 934 -12.19 -3.16 -20.05
N SER A 935 -13.06 -3.37 -19.05
CA SER A 935 -13.84 -2.33 -18.39
C SER A 935 -13.14 -1.74 -17.17
#